data_AF-A0A521WWG6-F1
#
_entry.id   AF-A0A521WWG6-F1
#
_cell.length_a   1.000
_cell.length_b   1.000
_cell.length_c   1.000
_cell.angle_alpha   90.00
_cell.angle_beta   90.00
_cell.angle_gamma   90.00
#
_symmetry.space_group_name_H-M   'P 1'
#
loop_
_entity.id
_entity.type
_entity.pdbx_description
1 polymer ?
#
loop_
_entity_poly.entity_id
_entity_poly.type
_entity_poly.pdbx_seq_one_letter_code
_entity_poly.pdbx_strand_id
1 'polypeptide(L)'
;MPQKKSSDKNKPQSGQRSEAYATLFYHHPIPMWVYDLNTLAFLEVNDAAVQNYGYSREEFLSMTLKDIRPPEDIDLLLKDTAKERPTLQYSGEWRHTLKNGKVILVEIRSHTIEYNGRPAALVVATDVTERKRAEDAFIESHRKYQKVVESASEIIYTTDLRGHFLYANPAGLRSVGYSLEEMHKRSYLDLVLPEHRKRVKRAYFKQYLEKTPTSYIEFPFRTKFGTVCWFGQNATLLYQEGTIVGFQLIAREITEKVHAETQIKHLNRIYSVLSNINQAIVRIHDKQQLLNEACRIAITEGNFLMAWIGLLNTETLAIDVVASAGKVDNYLSNIKINLGDDKCCFDPTGRAMKTGIRVISMDIEHDEAMDPLRDDALKLGYRSSASFPLRVLGTIIGTFNLYSDEIGFFTEDELKLLDELAMDISFALEYIERDTERKQAEEEVQKKEELLRLLIETLPIGIWIIDKTGKIIHSNPAGRKIWEGEIFVGIEQYGEYKGWWTETGKEILPEEWAAARAISKGEISINELVDIQCFDGTRKTIYNSAQPIRDTEGKIIGAFIVNEDITKRRRAEEAIVDSEARYRRLFEAARDGILILNADTGRIEDVNPFLAEMLGFSHEDLLGKDIIDLGFLKDVIANKEKFLELQQKEYVRYENLPLESVDGRKFDVEFVSNVYLVNNKKVIQCNIRDITDRKRAEVAFVESEERFRQLAENIHEVFWLTDRSKQTMLYISPAYELIWGRTRESLYASSLTWLNSIHPEDRERVHQAAQAKQVEGVYDEEYRIIRPDGGIRWIRDRAFPVQNEKGEVYRIAGVAEDITERIRLAEDRKNLEAQLHQAQKLESLGTLASGIAHDFNNILTIIIGHASLLERSKADPLTIKKNTEAIIGAGMRGADLVKQMLTFARKADVMIEAVRLNDIVKEIVKLIYQTFPKTI
;
A
#
# COMPACT_ATOMS: atom_id res chain seq x y z
N MET A 1 -100.59 18.30 24.43
CA MET A 1 -99.15 18.21 24.74
C MET A 1 -98.84 16.73 24.93
N PRO A 2 -97.92 16.12 24.15
CA PRO A 2 -96.54 16.58 23.94
C PRO A 2 -96.20 16.93 22.47
N GLN A 3 -95.01 17.53 22.33
CA GLN A 3 -94.35 18.04 21.14
C GLN A 3 -94.23 17.00 20.00
N LYS A 4 -94.52 17.41 18.76
CA LYS A 4 -94.09 16.69 17.54
C LYS A 4 -93.50 17.66 16.52
N LYS A 5 -92.17 17.57 16.46
CA LYS A 5 -91.19 17.86 15.40
C LYS A 5 -91.76 18.12 14.00
N SER A 6 -91.34 19.22 13.37
CA SER A 6 -91.13 19.30 11.92
C SER A 6 -89.68 19.68 11.64
N SER A 7 -88.95 18.74 11.08
CA SER A 7 -87.62 18.91 10.50
C SER A 7 -87.71 19.77 9.25
N ASP A 8 -87.12 20.97 9.28
CA ASP A 8 -86.62 21.58 8.05
C ASP A 8 -85.57 22.64 8.40
N LYS A 9 -84.30 22.32 8.14
CA LYS A 9 -83.15 23.23 7.92
C LYS A 9 -81.87 22.40 7.87
N ASN A 10 -81.35 22.16 6.65
CA ASN A 10 -79.95 22.34 6.28
C ASN A 10 -79.71 21.85 4.84
N LYS A 11 -79.73 22.81 3.88
CA LYS A 11 -79.01 22.72 2.61
C LYS A 11 -77.84 23.72 2.67
N PRO A 12 -76.59 23.34 2.35
CA PRO A 12 -75.45 24.27 2.37
C PRO A 12 -75.38 25.16 1.12
N GLN A 13 -74.92 26.41 1.33
CA GLN A 13 -74.76 27.50 0.36
C GLN A 13 -73.52 27.32 -0.54
N SER A 14 -73.62 27.69 -1.82
CA SER A 14 -72.61 27.52 -2.87
C SER A 14 -71.49 28.56 -2.92
N GLY A 15 -71.55 29.65 -2.13
CA GLY A 15 -70.59 30.76 -2.18
C GLY A 15 -69.25 30.51 -1.47
N GLN A 16 -69.25 29.77 -0.35
CA GLN A 16 -68.04 29.54 0.45
C GLN A 16 -66.98 28.64 -0.23
N ARG A 17 -67.36 27.90 -1.28
CA ARG A 17 -66.43 27.02 -2.00
C ARG A 17 -65.49 27.79 -2.93
N SER A 18 -65.91 28.91 -3.52
CA SER A 18 -65.13 29.61 -4.56
C SER A 18 -63.90 30.36 -4.00
N GLU A 19 -64.00 30.92 -2.79
CA GLU A 19 -62.86 31.60 -2.13
C GLU A 19 -61.82 30.60 -1.62
N ALA A 20 -62.26 29.47 -1.05
CA ALA A 20 -61.35 28.45 -0.53
C ALA A 20 -60.44 27.84 -1.62
N TYR A 21 -60.97 27.64 -2.84
CA TYR A 21 -60.17 27.15 -3.97
C TYR A 21 -59.18 28.18 -4.51
N ALA A 22 -59.53 29.48 -4.50
CA ALA A 22 -58.62 30.54 -4.90
C ALA A 22 -57.42 30.65 -3.94
N THR A 23 -57.66 30.60 -2.63
CA THR A 23 -56.61 30.64 -1.59
C THR A 23 -55.66 29.44 -1.70
N LEU A 24 -56.19 28.24 -1.94
CA LEU A 24 -55.38 27.02 -2.13
C LEU A 24 -54.48 27.09 -3.36
N PHE A 25 -54.92 27.73 -4.45
CA PHE A 25 -54.11 27.91 -5.64
C PHE A 25 -53.01 28.95 -5.42
N TYR A 26 -53.34 30.15 -4.92
CA TYR A 26 -52.39 31.25 -4.81
C TYR A 26 -51.27 31.03 -3.80
N HIS A 27 -51.55 30.41 -2.66
CA HIS A 27 -50.57 30.21 -1.58
C HIS A 27 -49.93 28.81 -1.58
N HIS A 28 -50.15 28.03 -2.63
CA HIS A 28 -49.51 26.72 -2.75
C HIS A 28 -47.97 26.90 -2.84
N PRO A 29 -47.16 26.14 -2.07
CA PRO A 29 -45.71 26.33 -2.01
C PRO A 29 -44.95 25.87 -3.27
N ILE A 30 -45.63 25.22 -4.20
CA ILE A 30 -45.09 24.77 -5.50
C ILE A 30 -45.63 25.68 -6.60
N PRO A 31 -44.81 26.09 -7.59
CA PRO A 31 -45.26 26.87 -8.75
C PRO A 31 -46.45 26.23 -9.49
N MET A 32 -47.52 27.02 -9.67
CA MET A 32 -48.72 26.62 -10.39
C MET A 32 -49.24 27.76 -11.29
N TRP A 33 -49.85 27.38 -12.41
CA TRP A 33 -50.50 28.33 -13.32
C TRP A 33 -51.62 27.67 -14.12
N VAL A 34 -52.56 28.49 -14.60
CA VAL A 34 -53.57 28.12 -15.58
C VAL A 34 -53.21 28.77 -16.91
N TYR A 35 -53.30 28.05 -18.01
CA TYR A 35 -53.08 28.61 -19.34
C TYR A 35 -54.18 28.19 -20.32
N ASP A 36 -54.39 29.00 -21.36
CA ASP A 36 -55.39 28.76 -22.41
C ASP A 36 -54.89 27.70 -23.41
N LEU A 37 -55.71 26.68 -23.69
CA LEU A 37 -55.28 25.57 -24.55
C LEU A 37 -55.12 25.97 -26.03
N ASN A 38 -55.77 27.05 -26.48
CA ASN A 38 -55.71 27.50 -27.86
C ASN A 38 -54.58 28.52 -28.08
N THR A 39 -54.38 29.43 -27.13
CA THR A 39 -53.42 30.55 -27.27
C THR A 39 -52.10 30.33 -26.53
N LEU A 40 -52.06 29.38 -25.58
CA LEU A 40 -50.93 29.12 -24.67
C LEU A 40 -50.59 30.30 -23.73
N ALA A 41 -51.47 31.31 -23.65
CA ALA A 41 -51.33 32.44 -22.74
C ALA A 41 -51.63 32.02 -21.30
N PHE A 42 -50.86 32.55 -20.34
CA PHE A 42 -51.18 32.36 -18.92
C PHE A 42 -52.46 33.11 -18.57
N LEU A 43 -53.42 32.38 -18.02
CA LEU A 43 -54.71 32.90 -17.55
C LEU A 43 -54.68 33.21 -16.05
N GLU A 44 -53.89 32.46 -15.28
CA GLU A 44 -53.73 32.67 -13.84
C GLU A 44 -52.39 32.08 -13.35
N VAL A 45 -51.77 32.66 -12.32
CA VAL A 45 -50.51 32.15 -11.73
C VAL A 45 -50.53 32.23 -10.20
N ASN A 46 -49.79 31.36 -9.51
CA ASN A 46 -49.69 31.43 -8.05
C ASN A 46 -48.45 32.19 -7.55
N ASP A 47 -48.41 32.46 -6.24
CA ASP A 47 -47.34 33.27 -5.66
C ASP A 47 -45.99 32.54 -5.72
N ALA A 48 -45.99 31.20 -5.58
CA ALA A 48 -44.78 30.40 -5.74
C ALA A 48 -44.21 30.46 -7.16
N ALA A 49 -45.05 30.53 -8.20
CA ALA A 49 -44.60 30.71 -9.58
C ALA A 49 -43.96 32.08 -9.80
N VAL A 50 -44.59 33.14 -9.30
CA VAL A 50 -44.06 34.51 -9.30
C VAL A 50 -42.71 34.57 -8.60
N GLN A 51 -42.59 33.98 -7.40
CA GLN A 51 -41.36 33.98 -6.62
C GLN A 51 -40.24 33.17 -7.28
N ASN A 52 -40.52 31.92 -7.69
CA ASN A 52 -39.48 31.00 -8.15
C ASN A 52 -38.98 31.35 -9.57
N TYR A 53 -39.83 31.92 -10.42
CA TYR A 53 -39.48 32.31 -11.78
C TYR A 53 -39.01 33.78 -11.88
N GLY A 54 -39.34 34.60 -10.88
CA GLY A 54 -38.86 35.97 -10.73
C GLY A 54 -39.62 37.02 -11.55
N TYR A 55 -40.69 36.65 -12.26
CA TYR A 55 -41.57 37.57 -12.97
C TYR A 55 -42.69 38.07 -12.06
N SER A 56 -43.13 39.32 -12.25
CA SER A 56 -44.34 39.82 -11.59
C SER A 56 -45.58 39.09 -12.13
N ARG A 57 -46.67 39.12 -11.37
CA ARG A 57 -47.94 38.51 -11.79
C ARG A 57 -48.46 39.12 -13.10
N GLU A 58 -48.39 40.44 -13.24
CA GLU A 58 -48.79 41.13 -14.48
C GLU A 58 -47.91 40.73 -15.67
N GLU A 59 -46.59 40.60 -15.45
CA GLU A 59 -45.67 40.09 -16.47
C GLU A 59 -46.06 38.66 -16.88
N PHE A 60 -46.26 37.75 -15.92
CA PHE A 60 -46.67 36.38 -16.19
C PHE A 60 -47.97 36.29 -17.00
N LEU A 61 -49.00 37.06 -16.64
CA LEU A 61 -50.29 37.05 -17.33
C LEU A 61 -50.24 37.66 -18.74
N SER A 62 -49.21 38.47 -19.02
CA SER A 62 -48.95 38.99 -20.36
C SER A 62 -48.12 38.05 -21.25
N MET A 63 -47.59 36.97 -20.67
CA MET A 63 -46.73 36.00 -21.34
C MET A 63 -47.50 34.76 -21.82
N THR A 64 -46.81 33.96 -22.61
CA THR A 64 -47.23 32.62 -23.03
C THR A 64 -46.26 31.58 -22.52
N LEU A 65 -46.66 30.31 -22.58
CA LEU A 65 -45.78 29.17 -22.27
C LEU A 65 -44.45 29.18 -23.06
N LYS A 66 -44.40 29.83 -24.23
CA LYS A 66 -43.17 29.91 -25.04
C LYS A 66 -42.10 30.78 -24.38
N ASP A 67 -42.51 31.79 -23.63
CA ASP A 67 -41.63 32.84 -23.13
C ASP A 67 -40.79 32.39 -21.92
N ILE A 68 -41.21 31.31 -21.24
CA ILE A 68 -40.47 30.69 -20.13
C ILE A 68 -39.63 29.50 -20.56
N ARG A 69 -39.38 29.30 -21.87
CA ARG A 69 -38.63 28.16 -22.40
C ARG A 69 -37.45 28.61 -23.26
N PRO A 70 -36.38 27.80 -23.35
CA PRO A 70 -35.36 27.98 -24.38
C PRO A 70 -35.97 27.95 -25.79
N PRO A 71 -35.49 28.78 -26.75
CA PRO A 71 -36.02 28.82 -28.10
C PRO A 71 -36.06 27.45 -28.80
N GLU A 72 -35.09 26.59 -28.53
CA GLU A 72 -35.01 25.24 -29.10
C GLU A 72 -36.11 24.27 -28.63
N ASP A 73 -36.74 24.53 -27.47
CA ASP A 73 -37.78 23.65 -26.90
C ASP A 73 -39.20 24.03 -27.36
N ILE A 74 -39.36 25.13 -28.11
CA ILE A 74 -40.67 25.64 -28.56
C ILE A 74 -41.35 24.67 -29.55
N ASP A 75 -40.59 24.08 -30.49
CA ASP A 75 -41.15 23.12 -31.45
C ASP A 75 -41.62 21.83 -30.77
N LEU A 76 -40.90 21.39 -29.73
CA LEU A 76 -41.28 20.25 -28.90
C LEU A 76 -42.53 20.56 -28.08
N LEU A 77 -42.63 21.76 -27.51
CA LEU A 77 -43.82 22.23 -26.80
C LEU A 77 -45.05 22.17 -27.71
N LEU A 78 -44.99 22.73 -28.92
CA LEU A 78 -46.13 22.77 -29.84
C LEU A 78 -46.61 21.37 -30.25
N LYS A 79 -45.68 20.42 -30.41
CA LYS A 79 -46.01 19.01 -30.69
C LYS A 79 -46.66 18.34 -29.49
N ASP A 80 -46.21 18.64 -28.27
CA ASP A 80 -46.80 18.08 -27.06
C ASP A 80 -48.19 18.64 -26.77
N THR A 81 -48.38 19.95 -26.99
CA THR A 81 -49.67 20.60 -26.78
C THR A 81 -50.74 20.22 -27.81
N ALA A 82 -50.35 19.68 -28.97
CA ALA A 82 -51.23 19.24 -30.05
C ALA A 82 -51.78 17.80 -29.93
N LYS A 83 -51.32 17.02 -28.95
CA LYS A 83 -51.81 15.65 -28.70
C LYS A 83 -53.23 15.66 -28.08
N GLU A 84 -54.01 14.60 -28.27
CA GLU A 84 -55.28 14.40 -27.56
C GLU A 84 -55.03 14.38 -26.04
N ARG A 85 -55.73 15.24 -25.30
CA ARG A 85 -55.46 15.47 -23.87
C ARG A 85 -56.44 14.71 -22.97
N PRO A 86 -55.99 13.72 -22.19
CA PRO A 86 -56.77 13.21 -21.07
C PRO A 86 -56.89 14.27 -19.96
N THR A 87 -57.81 14.06 -19.02
CA THR A 87 -58.10 15.01 -17.94
C THR A 87 -56.87 15.31 -17.08
N LEU A 88 -56.03 14.31 -16.78
CA LEU A 88 -54.74 14.47 -16.10
C LEU A 88 -53.61 14.00 -17.03
N GLN A 89 -52.60 14.86 -17.23
CA GLN A 89 -51.49 14.63 -18.13
C GLN A 89 -50.16 14.89 -17.43
N TYR A 90 -49.28 13.89 -17.44
CA TYR A 90 -47.88 14.05 -17.13
C TYR A 90 -47.13 14.42 -18.41
N SER A 91 -46.50 15.60 -18.44
CA SER A 91 -45.81 16.11 -19.64
C SER A 91 -44.31 15.87 -19.59
N GLY A 92 -43.81 15.19 -18.55
CA GLY A 92 -42.38 14.92 -18.38
C GLY A 92 -41.59 16.15 -17.94
N GLU A 93 -40.29 16.09 -18.20
CA GLU A 93 -39.30 17.09 -17.79
C GLU A 93 -39.10 18.13 -18.89
N TRP A 94 -39.05 19.40 -18.48
CA TRP A 94 -38.90 20.53 -19.38
C TRP A 94 -37.82 21.48 -18.87
N ARG A 95 -37.12 22.13 -19.79
CA ARG A 95 -36.21 23.22 -19.45
C ARG A 95 -36.98 24.52 -19.45
N HIS A 96 -36.98 25.20 -18.31
CA HIS A 96 -37.57 26.52 -18.17
C HIS A 96 -36.49 27.56 -17.92
N THR A 97 -36.66 28.74 -18.50
CA THR A 97 -35.77 29.88 -18.32
C THR A 97 -36.41 30.87 -17.34
N LEU A 98 -35.69 31.21 -16.28
CA LEU A 98 -36.11 32.21 -15.29
C LEU A 98 -35.85 33.64 -15.80
N LYS A 99 -36.43 34.65 -15.14
CA LYS A 99 -36.25 36.07 -15.52
C LYS A 99 -34.78 36.51 -15.57
N ASN A 100 -33.93 35.93 -14.72
CA ASN A 100 -32.49 36.22 -14.67
C ASN A 100 -31.67 35.47 -15.73
N GLY A 101 -32.31 34.72 -16.64
CA GLY A 101 -31.68 33.95 -17.70
C GLY A 101 -31.17 32.56 -17.29
N LYS A 102 -31.31 32.17 -16.02
CA LYS A 102 -30.94 30.82 -15.55
C LYS A 102 -31.93 29.79 -16.09
N VAL A 103 -31.42 28.68 -16.62
CA VAL A 103 -32.23 27.52 -17.01
C VAL A 103 -32.36 26.55 -15.82
N ILE A 104 -33.58 26.13 -15.54
CA ILE A 104 -33.91 25.10 -14.56
C ILE A 104 -34.61 23.91 -15.24
N LEU A 105 -34.50 22.74 -14.63
CA LEU A 105 -35.25 21.55 -15.03
C LEU A 105 -36.48 21.41 -14.16
N VAL A 106 -37.65 21.33 -14.80
CA VAL A 106 -38.92 21.20 -14.10
C VAL A 106 -39.70 19.99 -14.59
N GLU A 107 -40.29 19.26 -13.65
CA GLU A 107 -41.25 18.22 -13.94
C GLU A 107 -42.65 18.84 -14.03
N ILE A 108 -43.35 18.60 -15.15
CA ILE A 108 -44.64 19.21 -15.45
C ILE A 108 -45.79 18.20 -15.36
N ARG A 109 -46.76 18.51 -14.50
CA ARG A 109 -48.06 17.84 -14.43
C ARG A 109 -49.14 18.85 -14.77
N SER A 110 -50.06 18.48 -15.65
CA SER A 110 -51.15 19.35 -16.09
C SER A 110 -52.49 18.65 -16.01
N HIS A 111 -53.55 19.41 -15.73
CA HIS A 111 -54.93 18.93 -15.70
C HIS A 111 -55.78 19.83 -16.58
N THR A 112 -56.52 19.24 -17.52
CA THR A 112 -57.40 19.98 -18.43
C THR A 112 -58.66 20.40 -17.67
N ILE A 113 -58.98 21.69 -17.69
CA ILE A 113 -60.10 22.30 -16.97
C ILE A 113 -60.88 23.26 -17.88
N GLU A 114 -62.11 23.54 -17.52
CA GLU A 114 -62.85 24.70 -18.06
C GLU A 114 -62.66 25.88 -17.08
N TYR A 115 -62.05 26.96 -17.56
CA TYR A 115 -61.77 28.15 -16.75
C TYR A 115 -62.43 29.36 -17.41
N ASN A 116 -63.39 29.99 -16.73
CA ASN A 116 -64.18 31.11 -17.24
C ASN A 116 -64.81 30.87 -18.65
N GLY A 117 -65.33 29.67 -18.87
CA GLY A 117 -65.95 29.27 -20.15
C GLY A 117 -64.96 28.99 -21.29
N ARG A 118 -63.66 28.85 -20.98
CA ARG A 118 -62.60 28.55 -21.95
C ARG A 118 -61.92 27.21 -21.62
N PRO A 119 -61.50 26.45 -22.65
CA PRO A 119 -60.67 25.27 -22.45
C PRO A 119 -59.27 25.69 -21.99
N ALA A 120 -58.88 25.28 -20.79
CA ALA A 120 -57.63 25.66 -20.14
C ALA A 120 -56.93 24.45 -19.51
N ALA A 121 -55.69 24.62 -19.06
CA ALA A 121 -54.99 23.61 -18.29
C ALA A 121 -54.32 24.22 -17.05
N LEU A 122 -54.57 23.60 -15.89
CA LEU A 122 -53.89 23.86 -14.63
C LEU A 122 -52.58 23.06 -14.60
N VAL A 123 -51.47 23.73 -14.34
CA VAL A 123 -50.13 23.14 -14.32
C VAL A 123 -49.52 23.26 -12.93
N VAL A 124 -48.83 22.20 -12.52
CA VAL A 124 -47.90 22.19 -11.39
C VAL A 124 -46.51 21.95 -11.95
N ALA A 125 -45.55 22.80 -11.57
CA ALA A 125 -44.16 22.69 -11.98
C ALA A 125 -43.25 22.52 -10.77
N THR A 126 -42.64 21.34 -10.65
CA THR A 126 -41.71 21.01 -9.57
C THR A 126 -40.28 21.15 -10.08
N ASP A 127 -39.46 21.97 -9.42
CA ASP A 127 -38.02 22.07 -9.73
C ASP A 127 -37.32 20.76 -9.32
N VAL A 128 -36.71 20.10 -10.30
CA VAL A 128 -35.98 18.83 -10.11
C VAL A 128 -34.48 18.99 -10.37
N THR A 129 -33.98 20.24 -10.50
CA THR A 129 -32.61 20.53 -10.93
C THR A 129 -31.55 19.91 -10.02
N GLU A 130 -31.69 20.00 -8.69
CA GLU A 130 -30.73 19.40 -7.75
C GLU A 130 -30.80 17.87 -7.77
N ARG A 131 -32.01 17.31 -7.76
CA ARG A 131 -32.24 15.87 -7.86
C ARG A 131 -31.62 15.28 -9.13
N LYS A 132 -31.78 15.97 -10.27
CA LYS A 132 -31.22 15.52 -11.56
C LYS A 132 -29.72 15.65 -11.65
N ARG A 133 -29.14 16.73 -11.14
CA ARG A 133 -27.68 16.83 -11.02
C ARG A 133 -27.09 15.70 -10.19
N ALA A 134 -27.77 15.30 -9.11
CA ALA A 134 -27.36 14.15 -8.30
C ALA A 134 -27.50 12.81 -9.05
N GLU A 135 -28.60 12.62 -9.78
CA GLU A 135 -28.86 11.42 -10.60
C GLU A 135 -27.87 11.29 -11.78
N ASP A 136 -27.59 12.39 -12.48
CA ASP A 136 -26.61 12.44 -13.57
C ASP A 136 -25.17 12.25 -13.05
N ALA A 137 -24.84 12.85 -11.90
CA ALA A 137 -23.55 12.63 -11.24
C ALA A 137 -23.39 11.16 -10.80
N PHE A 138 -24.47 10.50 -10.38
CA PHE A 138 -24.48 9.08 -10.04
C PHE A 138 -24.22 8.20 -11.27
N ILE A 139 -24.92 8.44 -12.39
CA ILE A 139 -24.70 7.70 -13.65
C ILE A 139 -23.27 7.93 -14.16
N GLU A 140 -22.76 9.15 -14.05
CA GLU A 140 -21.40 9.50 -14.47
C GLU A 140 -20.34 8.84 -13.58
N SER A 141 -20.55 8.81 -12.26
CA SER A 141 -19.68 8.11 -11.30
C SER A 141 -19.68 6.59 -11.53
N HIS A 142 -20.85 6.01 -11.80
CA HIS A 142 -20.99 4.57 -12.07
C HIS A 142 -20.30 4.14 -13.39
N ARG A 143 -20.42 4.94 -14.47
CA ARG A 143 -19.70 4.70 -15.72
C ARG A 143 -18.17 4.88 -15.57
N LYS A 144 -17.71 5.79 -14.71
CA LYS A 144 -16.29 5.95 -14.36
C LYS A 144 -15.75 4.69 -13.68
N TYR A 145 -16.47 4.16 -12.69
CA TYR A 145 -16.12 2.94 -11.96
C TYR A 145 -15.87 1.75 -12.90
N GLN A 146 -16.82 1.49 -13.81
CA GLN A 146 -16.76 0.31 -14.66
C GLN A 146 -15.53 0.32 -15.58
N LYS A 147 -15.23 1.47 -16.21
CA LYS A 147 -14.08 1.59 -17.11
C LYS A 147 -12.73 1.48 -16.39
N VAL A 148 -12.62 2.03 -15.17
CA VAL A 148 -11.38 1.94 -14.39
C VAL A 148 -11.09 0.48 -14.01
N VAL A 149 -12.07 -0.23 -13.46
CA VAL A 149 -11.90 -1.62 -13.02
C VAL A 149 -11.65 -2.56 -14.21
N GLU A 150 -12.29 -2.32 -15.35
CA GLU A 150 -12.10 -3.13 -16.57
C GLU A 150 -10.72 -2.92 -17.24
N SER A 151 -10.12 -1.73 -17.08
CA SER A 151 -8.81 -1.37 -17.64
C SER A 151 -7.63 -1.69 -16.73
N ALA A 152 -7.88 -1.95 -15.44
CA ALA A 152 -6.86 -2.27 -14.45
C ALA A 152 -6.03 -3.50 -14.88
N SER A 153 -4.71 -3.38 -14.72
CA SER A 153 -3.78 -4.48 -15.02
C SER A 153 -3.75 -5.53 -13.91
N GLU A 154 -4.18 -5.16 -12.69
CA GLU A 154 -4.33 -6.08 -11.55
C GLU A 154 -5.63 -6.88 -11.61
N ILE A 155 -5.64 -8.05 -10.98
CA ILE A 155 -6.83 -8.92 -10.91
C ILE A 155 -7.75 -8.38 -9.81
N ILE A 156 -8.96 -7.95 -10.17
CA ILE A 156 -9.93 -7.39 -9.24
C ILE A 156 -11.18 -8.25 -9.27
N TYR A 157 -11.63 -8.71 -8.10
CA TYR A 157 -12.87 -9.47 -7.98
C TYR A 157 -13.55 -9.25 -6.64
N THR A 158 -14.85 -9.52 -6.57
CA THR A 158 -15.62 -9.44 -5.32
C THR A 158 -16.28 -10.78 -5.01
N THR A 159 -16.51 -11.05 -3.73
CA THR A 159 -17.17 -12.29 -3.28
C THR A 159 -18.21 -12.00 -2.20
N ASP A 160 -19.17 -12.91 -2.05
CA ASP A 160 -20.02 -12.96 -0.86
C ASP A 160 -19.22 -13.47 0.37
N LEU A 161 -19.84 -13.48 1.55
CA LEU A 161 -19.25 -14.04 2.78
C LEU A 161 -18.95 -15.55 2.71
N ARG A 162 -19.53 -16.27 1.75
CA ARG A 162 -19.32 -17.71 1.53
C ARG A 162 -18.21 -17.97 0.50
N GLY A 163 -17.66 -16.92 -0.11
CA GLY A 163 -16.60 -16.98 -1.10
C GLY A 163 -17.05 -17.21 -2.53
N HIS A 164 -18.34 -17.08 -2.86
CA HIS A 164 -18.79 -17.12 -4.25
C HIS A 164 -18.44 -15.81 -4.95
N PHE A 165 -17.91 -15.90 -6.17
CA PHE A 165 -17.59 -14.72 -6.96
C PHE A 165 -18.87 -13.97 -7.36
N LEU A 166 -18.91 -12.67 -7.08
CA LEU A 166 -19.99 -11.75 -7.47
C LEU A 166 -19.60 -10.91 -8.70
N TYR A 167 -18.31 -10.69 -8.89
CA TYR A 167 -17.74 -9.96 -10.02
C TYR A 167 -16.26 -10.30 -10.16
N ALA A 168 -15.72 -10.29 -11.39
CA ALA A 168 -14.30 -10.35 -11.68
C ALA A 168 -13.97 -9.53 -12.94
N ASN A 169 -12.89 -8.77 -12.91
CA ASN A 169 -12.45 -7.94 -14.03
C ASN A 169 -11.78 -8.78 -15.15
N PRO A 170 -11.63 -8.24 -16.38
CA PRO A 170 -11.05 -8.98 -17.51
C PRO A 170 -9.64 -9.52 -17.28
N ALA A 171 -8.82 -8.84 -16.48
CA ALA A 171 -7.48 -9.31 -16.11
C ALA A 171 -7.55 -10.63 -15.32
N GLY A 172 -8.46 -10.71 -14.33
CA GLY A 172 -8.73 -11.94 -13.58
C GLY A 172 -9.17 -13.10 -14.46
N LEU A 173 -10.16 -12.87 -15.31
CA LEU A 173 -10.71 -13.90 -16.21
C LEU A 173 -9.64 -14.48 -17.16
N ARG A 174 -8.76 -13.64 -17.71
CA ARG A 174 -7.66 -14.08 -18.59
C ARG A 174 -6.60 -14.89 -17.83
N SER A 175 -6.22 -14.47 -16.63
CA SER A 175 -5.19 -15.15 -15.84
C SER A 175 -5.62 -16.56 -15.41
N VAL A 176 -6.88 -16.75 -15.00
CA VAL A 176 -7.36 -18.07 -14.52
C VAL A 176 -8.01 -18.94 -15.60
N GLY A 177 -8.40 -18.35 -16.74
CA GLY A 177 -8.99 -19.03 -17.89
C GLY A 177 -10.48 -19.40 -17.77
N TYR A 178 -11.16 -18.94 -16.72
CA TYR A 178 -12.60 -19.16 -16.52
C TYR A 178 -13.42 -17.98 -17.05
N SER A 179 -14.63 -18.25 -17.53
CA SER A 179 -15.63 -17.21 -17.80
C SER A 179 -16.29 -16.72 -16.51
N LEU A 180 -16.85 -15.51 -16.52
CA LEU A 180 -17.54 -14.93 -15.37
C LEU A 180 -18.70 -15.82 -14.88
N GLU A 181 -19.48 -16.41 -15.79
CA GLU A 181 -20.57 -17.33 -15.43
C GLU A 181 -20.08 -18.62 -14.76
N GLU A 182 -18.92 -19.13 -15.18
CA GLU A 182 -18.29 -20.30 -14.55
C GLU A 182 -17.75 -19.95 -13.16
N MET A 183 -17.21 -18.74 -12.98
CA MET A 183 -16.71 -18.26 -11.69
C MET A 183 -17.85 -18.00 -10.70
N HIS A 184 -18.97 -17.40 -11.11
CA HIS A 184 -20.14 -17.16 -10.24
C HIS A 184 -20.71 -18.44 -9.62
N LYS A 185 -20.56 -19.58 -10.29
CA LYS A 185 -21.04 -20.89 -9.81
C LYS A 185 -20.06 -21.59 -8.85
N ARG A 186 -18.91 -20.99 -8.58
CA ARG A 186 -17.81 -21.59 -7.80
C ARG A 186 -17.46 -20.72 -6.61
N SER A 187 -17.01 -21.36 -5.54
CA SER A 187 -16.33 -20.64 -4.47
C SER A 187 -14.86 -20.46 -4.83
N TYR A 188 -14.23 -19.36 -4.44
CA TYR A 188 -12.77 -19.22 -4.59
C TYR A 188 -12.02 -20.36 -3.88
N LEU A 189 -12.58 -20.91 -2.80
CA LEU A 189 -12.01 -22.05 -2.06
C LEU A 189 -11.93 -23.34 -2.88
N ASP A 190 -12.80 -23.52 -3.89
CA ASP A 190 -12.77 -24.70 -4.76
C ASP A 190 -11.53 -24.69 -5.67
N LEU A 191 -11.04 -23.50 -5.98
CA LEU A 191 -9.92 -23.26 -6.88
C LEU A 191 -8.57 -23.24 -6.12
N VAL A 192 -8.60 -23.00 -4.81
CA VAL A 192 -7.44 -23.16 -3.92
C VAL A 192 -7.07 -24.64 -3.76
N LEU A 193 -5.78 -24.94 -3.80
CA LEU A 193 -5.27 -26.30 -3.55
C LEU A 193 -5.73 -26.86 -2.19
N PRO A 194 -6.11 -28.15 -2.10
CA PRO A 194 -6.76 -28.73 -0.92
C PRO A 194 -6.04 -28.47 0.41
N GLU A 195 -4.72 -28.53 0.41
CA GLU A 195 -3.86 -28.32 1.58
C GLU A 195 -3.91 -26.89 2.13
N HIS A 196 -4.16 -25.89 1.27
CA HIS A 196 -4.17 -24.47 1.64
C HIS A 196 -5.56 -23.95 2.05
N ARG A 197 -6.66 -24.66 1.71
CA ARG A 197 -8.04 -24.21 1.93
C ARG A 197 -8.35 -23.82 3.38
N LYS A 198 -7.89 -24.62 4.35
CA LYS A 198 -8.13 -24.36 5.79
C LYS A 198 -7.47 -23.06 6.25
N ARG A 199 -6.24 -22.78 5.80
CA ARG A 199 -5.49 -21.56 6.13
C ARG A 199 -6.19 -20.34 5.60
N VAL A 200 -6.57 -20.36 4.33
CA VAL A 200 -7.25 -19.24 3.66
C VAL A 200 -8.60 -18.95 4.31
N LYS A 201 -9.41 -19.98 4.58
CA LYS A 201 -10.70 -19.82 5.27
C LYS A 201 -10.53 -19.19 6.67
N ARG A 202 -9.50 -19.61 7.42
CA ARG A 202 -9.20 -19.05 8.76
C ARG A 202 -8.81 -17.58 8.69
N ALA A 203 -8.03 -17.17 7.69
CA ALA A 203 -7.61 -15.78 7.52
C ALA A 203 -8.81 -14.85 7.28
N TYR A 204 -9.70 -15.19 6.35
CA TYR A 204 -10.89 -14.38 6.09
C TYR A 204 -11.91 -14.40 7.23
N PHE A 205 -12.05 -15.54 7.91
CA PHE A 205 -12.90 -15.60 9.09
C PHE A 205 -12.36 -14.74 10.24
N LYS A 206 -11.04 -14.70 10.43
CA LYS A 206 -10.38 -13.80 11.40
C LYS A 206 -10.62 -12.34 11.03
N GLN A 207 -10.41 -11.96 9.76
CA GLN A 207 -10.67 -10.60 9.29
C GLN A 207 -12.12 -10.17 9.55
N TYR A 208 -13.09 -11.05 9.28
CA TYR A 208 -14.51 -10.81 9.54
C TYR A 208 -14.80 -10.59 11.04
N LEU A 209 -14.27 -11.46 11.91
CA LEU A 209 -14.48 -11.37 13.36
C LEU A 209 -13.84 -10.12 13.98
N GLU A 210 -12.61 -9.82 13.57
CA GLU A 210 -11.82 -8.70 14.09
C GLU A 210 -12.16 -7.38 13.41
N LYS A 211 -13.03 -7.41 12.38
CA LYS A 211 -13.41 -6.27 11.53
C LYS A 211 -12.20 -5.52 10.98
N THR A 212 -11.12 -6.25 10.67
CA THR A 212 -9.90 -5.67 10.11
C THR A 212 -10.19 -5.17 8.69
N PRO A 213 -9.97 -3.87 8.37
CA PRO A 213 -10.38 -3.30 7.10
C PRO A 213 -9.78 -4.02 5.90
N THR A 214 -8.49 -4.35 5.96
CA THR A 214 -7.73 -5.01 4.91
C THR A 214 -6.92 -6.20 5.45
N SER A 215 -6.73 -7.24 4.64
CA SER A 215 -5.82 -8.35 4.93
C SER A 215 -5.10 -8.85 3.69
N TYR A 216 -3.82 -9.20 3.83
CA TYR A 216 -3.01 -9.77 2.75
C TYR A 216 -2.80 -11.27 2.98
N ILE A 217 -2.88 -12.06 1.90
CA ILE A 217 -2.55 -13.49 1.95
C ILE A 217 -2.05 -14.00 0.59
N GLU A 218 -1.11 -14.94 0.64
CA GLU A 218 -0.58 -15.65 -0.53
C GLU A 218 -1.03 -17.12 -0.51
N PHE A 219 -1.48 -17.66 -1.64
CA PHE A 219 -1.82 -19.07 -1.76
C PHE A 219 -1.84 -19.55 -3.23
N PRO A 220 -1.65 -20.86 -3.46
CA PRO A 220 -1.65 -21.40 -4.81
C PRO A 220 -3.06 -21.81 -5.26
N PHE A 221 -3.27 -21.64 -6.56
CA PHE A 221 -4.56 -21.69 -7.23
C PHE A 221 -4.44 -22.55 -8.48
N ARG A 222 -5.43 -23.42 -8.72
CA ARG A 222 -5.46 -24.26 -9.91
C ARG A 222 -6.32 -23.60 -10.99
N THR A 223 -5.71 -23.32 -12.14
CA THR A 223 -6.40 -22.71 -13.29
C THR A 223 -7.27 -23.74 -14.03
N LYS A 224 -8.11 -23.27 -14.96
CA LYS A 224 -8.92 -24.14 -15.84
C LYS A 224 -8.04 -25.10 -16.67
N PHE A 225 -6.82 -24.69 -16.99
CA PHE A 225 -5.87 -25.47 -17.79
C PHE A 225 -5.10 -26.52 -16.97
N GLY A 226 -5.36 -26.62 -15.65
CA GLY A 226 -4.70 -27.57 -14.76
C GLY A 226 -3.35 -27.11 -14.22
N THR A 227 -2.86 -25.93 -14.64
CA THR A 227 -1.64 -25.31 -14.11
C THR A 227 -1.87 -24.76 -12.71
N VAL A 228 -0.80 -24.76 -11.90
CA VAL A 228 -0.80 -24.17 -10.56
C VAL A 228 -0.11 -22.82 -10.63
N CYS A 229 -0.85 -21.76 -10.31
CA CYS A 229 -0.36 -20.39 -10.23
C CYS A 229 -0.41 -19.92 -8.78
N TRP A 230 0.56 -19.11 -8.35
CA TRP A 230 0.55 -18.49 -7.02
C TRP A 230 -0.03 -17.09 -7.11
N PHE A 231 -0.96 -16.76 -6.22
CA PHE A 231 -1.53 -15.43 -6.11
C PHE A 231 -1.24 -14.83 -4.73
N GLY A 232 -0.80 -13.57 -4.73
CA GLY A 232 -0.78 -12.71 -3.54
C GLY A 232 -1.92 -11.72 -3.65
N GLN A 233 -2.80 -11.66 -2.63
CA GLN A 233 -4.00 -10.84 -2.71
C GLN A 233 -4.30 -10.06 -1.42
N ASN A 234 -4.72 -8.82 -1.61
CA ASN A 234 -5.28 -7.95 -0.59
C ASN A 234 -6.80 -8.02 -0.63
N ALA A 235 -7.43 -8.26 0.52
CA ALA A 235 -8.87 -8.33 0.66
C ALA A 235 -9.39 -7.24 1.60
N THR A 236 -10.41 -6.51 1.15
CA THR A 236 -11.11 -5.47 1.88
C THR A 236 -12.53 -5.94 2.23
N LEU A 237 -13.00 -5.65 3.44
CA LEU A 237 -14.37 -5.95 3.85
C LEU A 237 -15.37 -5.05 3.11
N LEU A 238 -16.37 -5.65 2.46
CA LEU A 238 -17.47 -4.91 1.84
C LEU A 238 -18.61 -4.73 2.84
N TYR A 239 -18.99 -3.47 3.06
CA TYR A 239 -20.13 -3.10 3.91
C TYR A 239 -21.33 -2.69 3.06
N GLN A 240 -22.52 -3.06 3.53
CA GLN A 240 -23.81 -2.57 3.03
C GLN A 240 -24.69 -2.32 4.26
N GLU A 241 -25.21 -1.10 4.39
CA GLU A 241 -26.01 -0.66 5.55
C GLU A 241 -25.35 -0.99 6.92
N GLY A 242 -24.03 -0.82 7.02
CA GLY A 242 -23.25 -1.11 8.24
C GLY A 242 -23.02 -2.59 8.53
N THR A 243 -23.49 -3.49 7.67
CA THR A 243 -23.29 -4.94 7.78
C THR A 243 -22.26 -5.40 6.76
N ILE A 244 -21.35 -6.30 7.17
CA ILE A 244 -20.39 -6.89 6.23
C ILE A 244 -21.14 -7.87 5.32
N VAL A 245 -21.13 -7.64 4.01
CA VAL A 245 -21.82 -8.46 3.01
C VAL A 245 -20.89 -9.33 2.17
N GLY A 246 -19.58 -9.06 2.21
CA GLY A 246 -18.61 -9.80 1.40
C GLY A 246 -17.20 -9.24 1.47
N PHE A 247 -16.40 -9.61 0.48
CA PHE A 247 -15.00 -9.19 0.35
C PHE A 247 -14.75 -8.62 -1.05
N GLN A 248 -13.92 -7.59 -1.13
CA GLN A 248 -13.36 -7.07 -2.38
C GLN A 248 -11.87 -7.39 -2.40
N LEU A 249 -11.39 -7.99 -3.50
CA LEU A 249 -10.04 -8.54 -3.57
C LEU A 249 -9.29 -7.97 -4.77
N ILE A 250 -8.04 -7.58 -4.51
CA ILE A 250 -7.05 -7.22 -5.52
C ILE A 250 -5.94 -8.27 -5.43
N ALA A 251 -5.70 -8.99 -6.51
CA ALA A 251 -4.76 -10.10 -6.60
C ALA A 251 -3.71 -9.86 -7.68
N ARG A 252 -2.50 -10.36 -7.44
CA ARG A 252 -1.38 -10.36 -8.37
C ARG A 252 -0.83 -11.77 -8.49
N GLU A 253 -0.52 -12.20 -9.71
CA GLU A 253 0.20 -13.45 -9.92
C GLU A 253 1.66 -13.29 -9.49
N ILE A 254 2.12 -14.20 -8.64
CA ILE A 254 3.47 -14.22 -8.05
C ILE A 254 4.17 -15.55 -8.32
N THR A 255 3.77 -16.31 -9.35
CA THR A 255 4.30 -17.64 -9.65
C THR A 255 5.83 -17.61 -9.88
N GLU A 256 6.32 -16.70 -10.72
CA GLU A 256 7.77 -16.53 -10.97
C GLU A 256 8.51 -16.12 -9.70
N LYS A 257 7.93 -15.19 -8.91
CA LYS A 257 8.47 -14.77 -7.62
C LYS A 257 8.59 -15.95 -6.67
N VAL A 258 7.56 -16.78 -6.52
CA VAL A 258 7.59 -17.94 -5.61
C VAL A 258 8.57 -19.02 -6.09
N HIS A 259 8.68 -19.27 -7.39
CA HIS A 259 9.69 -20.20 -7.92
C HIS A 259 11.12 -19.68 -7.71
N ALA A 260 11.37 -18.41 -8.04
CA ALA A 260 12.66 -17.76 -7.81
C ALA A 260 12.98 -17.75 -6.31
N GLU A 261 12.04 -17.42 -5.44
CA GLU A 261 12.21 -17.50 -3.99
C GLU A 261 12.48 -18.92 -3.51
N THR A 262 11.94 -19.95 -4.15
CA THR A 262 12.14 -21.36 -3.76
C THR A 262 13.52 -21.84 -4.20
N GLN A 263 13.96 -21.50 -5.41
CA GLN A 263 15.33 -21.74 -5.88
C GLN A 263 16.35 -20.96 -5.05
N ILE A 264 16.08 -19.68 -4.78
CA ILE A 264 16.87 -18.85 -3.87
C ILE A 264 16.86 -19.48 -2.47
N LYS A 265 15.75 -20.01 -1.95
CA LYS A 265 15.72 -20.70 -0.66
C LYS A 265 16.57 -21.97 -0.67
N HIS A 266 16.54 -22.77 -1.72
CA HIS A 266 17.38 -23.98 -1.85
C HIS A 266 18.86 -23.65 -1.94
N LEU A 267 19.24 -22.72 -2.81
CA LEU A 267 20.62 -22.24 -2.91
C LEU A 267 21.05 -21.55 -1.61
N ASN A 268 20.20 -20.69 -1.03
CA ASN A 268 20.46 -20.07 0.27
C ASN A 268 20.58 -21.11 1.38
N ARG A 269 19.91 -22.27 1.30
CA ARG A 269 20.03 -23.36 2.26
C ARG A 269 21.43 -23.96 2.20
N ILE A 270 21.93 -24.28 1.01
CA ILE A 270 23.29 -24.81 0.84
C ILE A 270 24.35 -23.74 1.11
N TYR A 271 24.15 -22.50 0.66
CA TYR A 271 24.97 -21.36 1.07
C TYR A 271 24.93 -21.13 2.57
N SER A 272 23.82 -21.43 3.24
CA SER A 272 23.70 -21.34 4.69
C SER A 272 24.45 -22.48 5.36
N VAL A 273 24.44 -23.70 4.81
CA VAL A 273 25.33 -24.78 5.28
C VAL A 273 26.79 -24.38 5.11
N LEU A 274 27.19 -23.92 3.91
CA LEU A 274 28.56 -23.50 3.62
C LEU A 274 28.99 -22.32 4.50
N SER A 275 28.19 -21.26 4.53
CA SER A 275 28.42 -20.10 5.38
C SER A 275 28.43 -20.48 6.86
N ASN A 276 27.50 -21.30 7.36
CA ASN A 276 27.45 -21.65 8.77
C ASN A 276 28.56 -22.60 9.17
N ILE A 277 28.99 -23.49 8.28
CA ILE A 277 30.20 -24.29 8.50
C ILE A 277 31.42 -23.39 8.43
N ASN A 278 31.54 -22.46 7.49
CA ASN A 278 32.64 -21.48 7.43
C ASN A 278 32.66 -20.58 8.66
N GLN A 279 31.49 -20.21 9.18
CA GLN A 279 31.38 -19.52 10.46
C GLN A 279 31.77 -20.44 11.62
N ALA A 280 31.38 -21.71 11.59
CA ALA A 280 31.77 -22.70 12.61
C ALA A 280 33.28 -22.92 12.57
N ILE A 281 33.92 -22.96 11.40
CA ILE A 281 35.36 -23.04 11.20
C ILE A 281 36.07 -21.84 11.86
N VAL A 282 35.50 -20.64 11.71
CA VAL A 282 36.05 -19.42 12.34
C VAL A 282 35.84 -19.40 13.86
N ARG A 283 34.80 -20.07 14.37
CA ARG A 283 34.38 -20.01 15.79
C ARG A 283 34.88 -21.19 16.63
N ILE A 284 34.96 -22.36 16.02
CA ILE A 284 35.27 -23.62 16.67
C ILE A 284 36.75 -23.85 16.45
N HIS A 285 37.47 -23.97 17.55
CA HIS A 285 38.91 -24.24 17.57
C HIS A 285 39.20 -25.67 18.07
N ASP A 286 38.17 -26.51 18.13
CA ASP A 286 38.30 -27.94 18.46
C ASP A 286 37.90 -28.79 17.26
N LYS A 287 38.79 -29.71 16.87
CA LYS A 287 38.65 -30.55 15.69
C LYS A 287 37.39 -31.44 15.75
N GLN A 288 37.15 -32.11 16.87
CA GLN A 288 36.03 -33.05 16.98
C GLN A 288 34.70 -32.30 17.04
N GLN A 289 34.69 -31.16 17.74
CA GLN A 289 33.54 -30.29 17.78
C GLN A 289 33.20 -29.74 16.39
N LEU A 290 34.20 -29.37 15.58
CA LEU A 290 33.96 -28.89 14.20
C LEU A 290 33.31 -29.97 13.33
N LEU A 291 33.81 -31.21 13.38
CA LEU A 291 33.28 -32.31 12.56
C LEU A 291 31.86 -32.69 12.97
N ASN A 292 31.59 -32.74 14.29
CA ASN A 292 30.24 -32.96 14.80
C ASN A 292 29.30 -31.83 14.39
N GLU A 293 29.78 -30.59 14.47
CA GLU A 293 29.00 -29.42 14.11
C GLU A 293 28.72 -29.37 12.60
N ALA A 294 29.68 -29.73 11.74
CA ALA A 294 29.48 -29.81 10.30
C ALA A 294 28.37 -30.81 9.93
N CYS A 295 28.39 -32.02 10.51
CA CYS A 295 27.30 -32.99 10.35
C CYS A 295 25.97 -32.45 10.87
N ARG A 296 25.97 -31.81 12.05
CA ARG A 296 24.77 -31.22 12.65
C ARG A 296 24.18 -30.11 11.77
N ILE A 297 25.00 -29.20 11.25
CA ILE A 297 24.60 -28.08 10.39
C ILE A 297 24.00 -28.61 9.09
N ALA A 298 24.58 -29.65 8.49
CA ALA A 298 24.01 -30.28 7.32
C ALA A 298 22.57 -30.78 7.57
N ILE A 299 22.26 -31.28 8.77
CA ILE A 299 20.88 -31.64 9.11
C ILE A 299 20.03 -30.40 9.42
N THR A 300 20.49 -29.52 10.31
CA THR A 300 19.63 -28.45 10.85
C THR A 300 19.41 -27.31 9.87
N GLU A 301 20.46 -26.89 9.17
CA GLU A 301 20.42 -25.82 8.18
C GLU A 301 20.21 -26.39 6.78
N GLY A 302 20.91 -27.49 6.50
CA GLY A 302 20.90 -28.15 5.21
C GLY A 302 19.74 -29.08 4.96
N ASN A 303 18.86 -29.31 5.94
CA ASN A 303 17.69 -30.22 5.90
C ASN A 303 17.95 -31.57 5.20
N PHE A 304 19.19 -32.08 5.29
CA PHE A 304 19.51 -33.42 4.86
C PHE A 304 18.91 -34.41 5.87
N LEU A 305 18.50 -35.59 5.41
CA LEU A 305 18.00 -36.62 6.32
C LEU A 305 19.12 -37.24 7.16
N MET A 306 20.32 -37.31 6.59
CA MET A 306 21.49 -37.87 7.25
C MET A 306 22.77 -37.30 6.65
N ALA A 307 23.73 -37.04 7.54
CA ALA A 307 25.05 -36.54 7.22
C ALA A 307 26.07 -37.26 8.10
N TRP A 308 27.17 -37.74 7.52
CA TRP A 308 28.23 -38.36 8.29
C TRP A 308 29.61 -38.16 7.67
N ILE A 309 30.62 -38.08 8.54
CA ILE A 309 32.03 -37.96 8.16
C ILE A 309 32.74 -39.24 8.57
N GLY A 310 33.41 -39.86 7.60
CA GLY A 310 34.29 -41.00 7.80
C GLY A 310 35.74 -40.57 7.64
N LEU A 311 36.61 -40.96 8.57
CA LEU A 311 38.06 -40.77 8.43
C LEU A 311 38.76 -42.11 8.21
N LEU A 312 39.81 -42.10 7.40
CA LEU A 312 40.62 -43.27 7.13
C LEU A 312 41.48 -43.60 8.35
N ASN A 313 41.34 -44.83 8.83
CA ASN A 313 42.27 -45.39 9.78
C ASN A 313 43.48 -45.94 9.02
N THR A 314 44.64 -45.31 9.21
CA THR A 314 45.87 -45.64 8.48
C THR A 314 46.45 -47.01 8.86
N GLU A 315 46.05 -47.59 9.99
CA GLU A 315 46.53 -48.91 10.44
C GLU A 315 45.68 -50.06 9.87
N THR A 316 44.37 -49.88 9.77
CA THR A 316 43.42 -50.95 9.38
C THR A 316 42.92 -50.83 7.95
N LEU A 317 43.15 -49.70 7.29
CA LEU A 317 42.60 -49.30 5.99
C LEU A 317 41.05 -49.30 5.94
N ALA A 318 40.40 -49.27 7.11
CA ALA A 318 38.96 -49.10 7.25
C ALA A 318 38.60 -47.62 7.38
N ILE A 319 37.38 -47.27 6.95
CA ILE A 319 36.82 -45.93 7.18
C ILE A 319 36.04 -45.97 8.49
N ASP A 320 36.52 -45.22 9.48
CA ASP A 320 35.88 -45.08 10.78
C ASP A 320 34.91 -43.88 10.76
N VAL A 321 33.68 -44.10 11.20
CA VAL A 321 32.69 -43.01 11.37
C VAL A 321 33.10 -42.17 12.57
N VAL A 322 33.50 -40.92 12.34
CA VAL A 322 33.97 -40.01 13.41
C VAL A 322 32.94 -38.96 13.81
N ALA A 323 31.98 -38.67 12.94
CA ALA A 323 30.87 -37.77 13.21
C ALA A 323 29.66 -38.19 12.37
N SER A 324 28.46 -38.10 12.93
CA SER A 324 27.21 -38.35 12.21
C SER A 324 26.05 -37.57 12.84
N ALA A 325 25.04 -37.29 12.02
CA ALA A 325 23.81 -36.64 12.45
C ALA A 325 22.64 -37.07 11.54
N GLY A 326 21.41 -37.03 12.06
CA GLY A 326 20.19 -37.39 11.33
C GLY A 326 19.69 -38.81 11.64
N LYS A 327 18.98 -39.43 10.69
CA LYS A 327 18.31 -40.74 10.86
C LYS A 327 19.25 -41.96 10.80
N VAL A 328 20.24 -41.99 11.68
CA VAL A 328 21.38 -42.92 11.60
C VAL A 328 21.02 -44.41 11.86
N ASP A 329 20.14 -44.71 12.83
CA ASP A 329 19.75 -46.07 13.29
C ASP A 329 20.88 -47.12 13.23
N ASN A 330 20.58 -48.39 12.91
CA ASN A 330 21.59 -49.44 12.73
C ASN A 330 22.29 -49.38 11.35
N TYR A 331 21.96 -48.40 10.52
CA TYR A 331 22.46 -48.31 9.14
C TYR A 331 23.97 -48.09 9.12
N LEU A 332 24.51 -47.13 9.89
CA LEU A 332 25.96 -46.90 9.95
C LEU A 332 26.74 -48.07 10.56
N SER A 333 26.12 -48.90 11.40
CA SER A 333 26.74 -50.11 11.96
C SER A 333 26.90 -51.24 10.93
N ASN A 334 26.10 -51.21 9.86
CA ASN A 334 26.16 -52.16 8.75
C ASN A 334 27.14 -51.72 7.65
N ILE A 335 27.58 -50.46 7.67
CA ILE A 335 28.59 -49.95 6.73
C ILE A 335 29.97 -50.50 7.13
N LYS A 336 30.49 -51.41 6.31
CA LYS A 336 31.85 -51.96 6.46
C LYS A 336 32.65 -51.70 5.19
N ILE A 337 33.30 -50.54 5.14
CA ILE A 337 34.11 -50.12 3.99
C ILE A 337 35.58 -50.31 4.36
N ASN A 338 36.23 -51.30 3.75
CA ASN A 338 37.67 -51.51 3.84
C ASN A 338 38.29 -51.32 2.46
N LEU A 339 39.25 -50.40 2.35
CA LEU A 339 39.89 -50.04 1.08
C LEU A 339 40.85 -51.12 0.54
N GLY A 340 41.14 -52.16 1.33
CA GLY A 340 41.96 -53.32 0.95
C GLY A 340 41.20 -54.47 0.29
N ASP A 341 39.86 -54.43 0.21
CA ASP A 341 39.02 -55.45 -0.45
C ASP A 341 38.50 -54.95 -1.80
N ASP A 342 38.80 -55.66 -2.89
CA ASP A 342 38.38 -55.31 -4.25
C ASP A 342 36.84 -55.34 -4.44
N LYS A 343 36.09 -56.05 -3.58
CA LYS A 343 34.61 -56.09 -3.62
C LYS A 343 33.93 -54.94 -2.88
N CYS A 344 34.62 -54.23 -1.98
CA CYS A 344 34.05 -53.11 -1.21
C CYS A 344 34.05 -51.77 -1.95
N CYS A 345 34.46 -51.73 -3.23
CA CYS A 345 34.53 -50.50 -4.04
C CYS A 345 33.21 -50.15 -4.78
N PHE A 346 32.10 -50.82 -4.48
CA PHE A 346 30.82 -50.57 -5.16
C PHE A 346 30.03 -49.40 -4.59
N ASP A 347 30.12 -49.08 -3.28
CA ASP A 347 29.36 -47.98 -2.70
C ASP A 347 29.92 -46.57 -3.04
N PRO A 348 29.09 -45.51 -3.01
CA PRO A 348 29.52 -44.14 -3.33
C PRO A 348 30.69 -43.63 -2.47
N THR A 349 30.76 -44.01 -1.20
CA THR A 349 31.77 -43.53 -0.24
C THR A 349 33.15 -44.14 -0.51
N GLY A 350 33.23 -45.46 -0.67
CA GLY A 350 34.46 -46.17 -1.00
C GLY A 350 35.03 -45.74 -2.36
N ARG A 351 34.15 -45.48 -3.33
CA ARG A 351 34.54 -44.97 -4.65
C ARG A 351 35.07 -43.53 -4.58
N ALA A 352 34.46 -42.67 -3.77
CA ALA A 352 34.95 -41.31 -3.53
C ALA A 352 36.34 -41.32 -2.84
N MET A 353 36.56 -42.19 -1.86
CA MET A 353 37.87 -42.35 -1.20
C MET A 353 38.97 -42.83 -2.15
N LYS A 354 38.66 -43.78 -3.05
CA LYS A 354 39.65 -44.38 -3.96
C LYS A 354 39.98 -43.49 -5.17
N THR A 355 38.97 -42.80 -5.72
CA THR A 355 39.12 -41.95 -6.91
C THR A 355 39.47 -40.51 -6.56
N GLY A 356 39.11 -40.04 -5.36
CA GLY A 356 39.27 -38.65 -4.95
C GLY A 356 38.33 -37.67 -5.65
N ILE A 357 37.26 -38.16 -6.29
CA ILE A 357 36.21 -37.39 -6.94
C ILE A 357 34.89 -37.68 -6.22
N ARG A 358 33.98 -36.70 -6.15
CA ARG A 358 32.63 -36.91 -5.61
C ARG A 358 31.86 -38.00 -6.36
N VAL A 359 30.96 -38.69 -5.65
CA VAL A 359 30.09 -39.73 -6.23
C VAL A 359 28.67 -39.53 -5.72
N ILE A 360 27.67 -39.69 -6.60
CA ILE A 360 26.26 -39.36 -6.34
C ILE A 360 25.36 -40.50 -6.81
N SER A 361 24.35 -40.82 -6.01
CA SER A 361 23.23 -41.68 -6.37
C SER A 361 21.96 -40.83 -6.43
N MET A 362 21.44 -40.60 -7.65
CA MET A 362 20.24 -39.78 -7.87
C MET A 362 18.94 -40.52 -7.51
N ASP A 363 18.97 -41.85 -7.57
CA ASP A 363 17.87 -42.73 -7.19
C ASP A 363 18.42 -44.04 -6.61
N ILE A 364 18.44 -44.13 -5.27
CA ILE A 364 18.96 -45.28 -4.52
C ILE A 364 18.22 -46.58 -4.88
N GLU A 365 16.94 -46.50 -5.23
CA GLU A 365 16.10 -47.67 -5.55
C GLU A 365 16.57 -48.40 -6.81
N HIS A 366 17.14 -47.66 -7.77
CA HIS A 366 17.55 -48.17 -9.08
C HIS A 366 19.07 -48.15 -9.30
N ASP A 367 19.87 -47.75 -8.32
CA ASP A 367 21.33 -47.69 -8.42
C ASP A 367 22.00 -49.00 -7.98
N GLU A 368 22.65 -49.72 -8.91
CA GLU A 368 23.37 -50.97 -8.65
C GLU A 368 24.49 -50.81 -7.60
N ALA A 369 25.10 -49.62 -7.49
CA ALA A 369 26.13 -49.32 -6.48
C ALA A 369 25.61 -49.46 -5.04
N MET A 370 24.30 -49.32 -4.85
CA MET A 370 23.63 -49.38 -3.55
C MET A 370 23.12 -50.78 -3.19
N ASP A 371 23.29 -51.81 -4.04
CA ASP A 371 22.75 -53.16 -3.82
C ASP A 371 22.93 -53.72 -2.39
N PRO A 372 24.11 -53.62 -1.73
CA PRO A 372 24.29 -54.16 -0.38
C PRO A 372 23.56 -53.39 0.72
N LEU A 373 23.19 -52.12 0.48
CA LEU A 373 22.64 -51.19 1.47
C LEU A 373 21.25 -50.66 1.11
N ARG A 374 20.73 -50.97 -0.09
CA ARG A 374 19.49 -50.41 -0.66
C ARG A 374 18.29 -50.63 0.25
N ASP A 375 18.06 -51.87 0.69
CA ASP A 375 16.90 -52.23 1.50
C ASP A 375 16.89 -51.52 2.85
N ASP A 376 18.07 -51.34 3.47
CA ASP A 376 18.18 -50.63 4.74
C ASP A 376 18.11 -49.10 4.56
N ALA A 377 18.61 -48.57 3.44
CA ALA A 377 18.50 -47.16 3.09
C ALA A 377 17.05 -46.74 2.81
N LEU A 378 16.31 -47.53 2.03
CA LEU A 378 14.91 -47.26 1.69
C LEU A 378 13.98 -47.36 2.91
N LYS A 379 14.23 -48.28 3.86
CA LYS A 379 13.47 -48.35 5.13
C LYS A 379 13.55 -47.07 5.96
N LEU A 380 14.68 -46.37 5.89
CA LEU A 380 14.92 -45.11 6.60
C LEU A 380 14.42 -43.87 5.84
N GLY A 381 13.95 -44.07 4.61
CA GLY A 381 13.39 -43.04 3.74
C GLY A 381 14.42 -42.33 2.85
N TYR A 382 15.63 -42.86 2.72
CA TYR A 382 16.65 -42.28 1.83
C TYR A 382 16.33 -42.59 0.37
N ARG A 383 16.32 -41.56 -0.48
CA ARG A 383 16.06 -41.68 -1.92
C ARG A 383 17.24 -41.24 -2.79
N SER A 384 18.14 -40.42 -2.28
CA SER A 384 19.37 -40.01 -2.97
C SER A 384 20.53 -39.81 -1.99
N SER A 385 21.77 -39.93 -2.48
CA SER A 385 22.99 -39.76 -1.67
C SER A 385 24.15 -39.12 -2.45
N ALA A 386 25.05 -38.44 -1.74
CA ALA A 386 26.26 -37.83 -2.30
C ALA A 386 27.45 -37.95 -1.33
N SER A 387 28.63 -38.25 -1.86
CA SER A 387 29.87 -38.49 -1.11
C SER A 387 31.00 -37.58 -1.62
N PHE A 388 31.63 -36.83 -0.72
CA PHE A 388 32.64 -35.81 -1.00
C PHE A 388 33.96 -36.11 -0.26
N PRO A 389 35.13 -36.12 -0.92
CA PRO A 389 36.41 -36.42 -0.27
C PRO A 389 36.98 -35.23 0.53
N LEU A 390 37.57 -35.51 1.69
CA LEU A 390 38.26 -34.53 2.56
C LEU A 390 39.79 -34.70 2.47
N ARG A 391 40.53 -33.60 2.37
CA ARG A 391 41.97 -33.61 2.07
C ARG A 391 42.78 -32.76 3.06
N VAL A 392 43.83 -33.33 3.64
CA VAL A 392 44.80 -32.55 4.43
C VAL A 392 46.18 -32.76 3.84
N LEU A 393 46.89 -31.67 3.53
CA LEU A 393 48.20 -31.68 2.88
C LEU A 393 48.25 -32.55 1.61
N GLY A 394 47.19 -32.47 0.79
CA GLY A 394 47.05 -33.21 -0.46
C GLY A 394 46.65 -34.69 -0.33
N THR A 395 46.60 -35.24 0.89
CA THR A 395 46.22 -36.63 1.15
C THR A 395 44.73 -36.72 1.47
N ILE A 396 44.02 -37.69 0.88
CA ILE A 396 42.60 -37.94 1.21
C ILE A 396 42.55 -38.62 2.57
N ILE A 397 42.02 -37.90 3.57
CA ILE A 397 41.95 -38.38 4.96
C ILE A 397 40.56 -38.91 5.32
N GLY A 398 39.56 -38.68 4.48
CA GLY A 398 38.19 -39.08 4.77
C GLY A 398 37.17 -38.64 3.73
N THR A 399 35.89 -38.84 4.04
CA THR A 399 34.75 -38.41 3.23
C THR A 399 33.68 -37.76 4.08
N PHE A 400 32.98 -36.80 3.48
CA PHE A 400 31.73 -36.24 3.97
C PHE A 400 30.57 -36.74 3.10
N ASN A 401 29.56 -37.34 3.73
CA ASN A 401 28.49 -38.06 3.04
C ASN A 401 27.14 -37.49 3.44
N LEU A 402 26.25 -37.29 2.45
CA LEU A 402 24.95 -36.62 2.59
C LEU A 402 23.83 -37.45 1.95
N TYR A 403 22.64 -37.43 2.57
CA TYR A 403 21.46 -38.20 2.15
C TYR A 403 20.19 -37.35 2.17
N SER A 404 19.30 -37.57 1.21
CA SER A 404 18.01 -36.86 1.07
C SER A 404 16.85 -37.84 0.88
N ASP A 405 15.62 -37.42 1.22
CA ASP A 405 14.36 -38.14 0.97
C ASP A 405 13.77 -37.90 -0.43
N GLU A 406 14.38 -37.05 -1.24
CA GLU A 406 13.92 -36.74 -2.59
C GLU A 406 14.78 -37.45 -3.65
N ILE A 407 14.14 -37.88 -4.73
CA ILE A 407 14.81 -38.39 -5.94
C ILE A 407 15.36 -37.21 -6.72
N GLY A 408 16.61 -37.31 -7.21
CA GLY A 408 17.22 -36.23 -8.01
C GLY A 408 17.43 -34.93 -7.22
N PHE A 409 17.59 -35.04 -5.90
CA PHE A 409 17.73 -33.89 -5.00
C PHE A 409 18.93 -32.98 -5.36
N PHE A 410 20.06 -33.58 -5.77
CA PHE A 410 21.31 -32.86 -5.99
C PHE A 410 21.39 -32.25 -7.39
N THR A 411 21.32 -30.93 -7.49
CA THR A 411 21.55 -30.20 -8.75
C THR A 411 23.04 -29.86 -8.93
N GLU A 412 23.48 -29.59 -10.17
CA GLU A 412 24.88 -29.26 -10.48
C GLU A 412 25.41 -28.03 -9.73
N ASP A 413 24.57 -27.01 -9.52
CA ASP A 413 24.99 -25.80 -8.81
C ASP A 413 25.14 -26.05 -7.30
N GLU A 414 24.28 -26.86 -6.69
CA GLU A 414 24.42 -27.28 -5.29
C GLU A 414 25.65 -28.16 -5.08
N LEU A 415 25.93 -29.06 -6.03
CA LEU A 415 27.08 -29.93 -5.97
C LEU A 415 28.39 -29.12 -5.93
N LYS A 416 28.55 -28.09 -6.77
CA LYS A 416 29.74 -27.21 -6.73
C LYS A 416 29.96 -26.57 -5.37
N LEU A 417 28.89 -26.10 -4.73
CA LEU A 417 28.97 -25.51 -3.39
C LEU A 417 29.34 -26.56 -2.32
N LEU A 418 28.85 -27.79 -2.45
CA LEU A 418 29.20 -28.87 -1.53
C LEU A 418 30.65 -29.35 -1.69
N ASP A 419 31.23 -29.26 -2.90
CA ASP A 419 32.67 -29.48 -3.12
C ASP A 419 33.50 -28.40 -2.42
N GLU A 420 33.12 -27.13 -2.57
CA GLU A 420 33.78 -26.00 -1.90
C GLU A 420 33.73 -26.16 -0.37
N LEU A 421 32.57 -26.56 0.16
CA LEU A 421 32.40 -26.86 1.58
C LEU A 421 33.37 -27.94 2.08
N ALA A 422 33.52 -29.04 1.32
CA ALA A 422 34.44 -30.11 1.68
C ALA A 422 35.90 -29.61 1.70
N MET A 423 36.24 -28.67 0.82
CA MET A 423 37.54 -28.00 0.77
C MET A 423 37.74 -27.02 1.93
N ASP A 424 36.71 -26.28 2.33
CA ASP A 424 36.77 -25.35 3.47
C ASP A 424 36.92 -26.08 4.80
N ILE A 425 36.16 -27.17 5.01
CA ILE A 425 36.35 -28.05 6.18
C ILE A 425 37.78 -28.59 6.21
N SER A 426 38.30 -28.97 5.04
CA SER A 426 39.67 -29.43 4.90
C SER A 426 40.69 -28.35 5.33
N PHE A 427 40.51 -27.08 4.92
CA PHE A 427 41.36 -25.95 5.31
C PHE A 427 41.21 -25.54 6.79
N ALA A 428 40.01 -25.65 7.33
CA ALA A 428 39.74 -25.38 8.73
C ALA A 428 40.44 -26.32 9.68
N LEU A 429 40.43 -27.62 9.34
CA LEU A 429 41.14 -28.64 10.11
C LEU A 429 42.64 -28.31 10.17
N GLU A 430 43.19 -27.72 9.11
CA GLU A 430 44.56 -27.21 9.06
C GLU A 430 44.75 -25.91 9.89
N TYR A 431 43.83 -24.95 9.84
CA TYR A 431 43.91 -23.68 10.59
C TYR A 431 43.72 -23.85 12.10
N ILE A 432 42.80 -24.71 12.53
CA ILE A 432 42.54 -24.99 13.95
C ILE A 432 43.76 -25.61 14.61
N GLU A 433 44.47 -26.48 13.87
CA GLU A 433 45.76 -27.02 14.27
C GLU A 433 46.80 -25.90 14.50
N ARG A 434 46.58 -24.68 13.95
CA ARG A 434 47.51 -23.53 13.98
C ARG A 434 47.06 -22.30 14.82
N ASP A 435 45.76 -21.99 14.99
CA ASP A 435 45.25 -20.82 15.79
C ASP A 435 45.12 -21.13 17.29
N THR A 436 44.99 -22.42 17.63
CA THR A 436 45.18 -22.89 19.01
C THR A 436 46.56 -22.49 19.52
N GLU A 437 47.53 -22.35 18.61
CA GLU A 437 48.86 -21.83 18.91
C GLU A 437 48.91 -20.27 19.11
N ARG A 438 47.88 -19.45 18.77
CA ARG A 438 47.86 -17.95 18.80
C ARG A 438 46.98 -17.28 19.88
N LYS A 439 45.73 -17.70 20.09
CA LYS A 439 44.76 -17.04 21.03
C LYS A 439 45.20 -17.05 22.50
N GLN A 440 46.10 -17.96 22.87
CA GLN A 440 46.80 -17.93 24.14
C GLN A 440 47.63 -16.64 24.36
N ALA A 441 47.67 -15.70 23.40
CA ALA A 441 48.44 -14.45 23.48
C ALA A 441 47.66 -13.08 23.56
N GLU A 442 46.32 -12.94 23.36
CA GLU A 442 45.60 -11.63 23.13
C GLU A 442 44.57 -11.11 24.19
N GLU A 443 43.95 -11.95 25.02
CA GLU A 443 42.83 -11.58 25.95
C GLU A 443 43.15 -10.49 27.01
N GLU A 444 44.37 -9.98 27.07
CA GLU A 444 44.81 -9.01 28.08
C GLU A 444 44.31 -7.53 27.94
N VAL A 445 43.47 -7.05 26.96
CA VAL A 445 43.32 -5.57 26.63
C VAL A 445 41.94 -4.76 26.66
N GLN A 446 40.71 -5.26 26.37
CA GLN A 446 39.51 -4.48 25.84
C GLN A 446 38.45 -3.78 26.77
N LYS A 447 38.28 -4.09 28.06
CA LYS A 447 37.02 -3.91 28.86
C LYS A 447 36.39 -2.49 29.17
N LYS A 448 36.48 -1.39 28.37
CA LYS A 448 36.24 0.01 28.88
C LYS A 448 35.23 1.05 28.26
N GLU A 449 34.57 0.96 27.08
CA GLU A 449 34.06 2.17 26.32
C GLU A 449 32.52 2.41 26.15
N GLU A 450 31.62 1.45 26.45
CA GLU A 450 30.30 1.27 25.80
C GLU A 450 29.05 1.99 26.40
N LEU A 451 29.16 2.53 27.60
CA LEU A 451 27.99 2.92 28.41
C LEU A 451 27.19 4.16 27.92
N LEU A 452 27.71 5.04 27.04
CA LEU A 452 27.25 6.44 26.90
C LEU A 452 26.04 6.75 25.97
N ARG A 453 25.81 5.99 24.89
CA ARG A 453 24.90 6.38 23.77
C ARG A 453 23.41 6.11 24.02
N LEU A 454 23.10 5.03 24.75
CA LEU A 454 21.74 4.52 24.99
C LEU A 454 20.79 5.59 25.55
N LEU A 455 21.36 6.57 26.22
CA LEU A 455 20.65 7.61 26.93
C LEU A 455 19.88 8.61 26.02
N ILE A 456 20.23 8.82 24.73
CA ILE A 456 19.69 9.95 23.92
C ILE A 456 18.37 9.66 23.18
N GLU A 457 18.06 8.41 22.80
CA GLU A 457 16.97 8.13 21.84
C GLU A 457 15.66 7.66 22.44
N THR A 458 15.72 7.00 23.60
CA THR A 458 14.52 6.55 24.33
C THR A 458 13.68 7.73 24.85
N LEU A 459 14.22 8.93 24.72
CA LEU A 459 13.57 10.17 25.09
C LEU A 459 12.40 10.44 24.13
N PRO A 460 11.14 10.54 24.62
CA PRO A 460 9.93 10.72 23.79
C PRO A 460 9.73 12.18 23.34
N ILE A 461 10.84 12.89 23.13
CA ILE A 461 10.93 14.30 22.76
C ILE A 461 11.84 14.41 21.54
N GLY A 462 11.56 15.32 20.62
CA GLY A 462 12.15 15.32 19.30
C GLY A 462 13.57 15.87 19.21
N ILE A 463 14.58 15.02 19.32
CA ILE A 463 16.00 15.38 19.31
C ILE A 463 16.55 15.50 17.88
N TRP A 464 17.41 16.50 17.59
CA TRP A 464 18.13 16.64 16.32
C TRP A 464 19.58 17.11 16.53
N ILE A 465 20.60 16.37 16.11
CA ILE A 465 21.99 16.82 16.00
C ILE A 465 22.26 17.27 14.58
N ILE A 466 22.89 18.42 14.36
CA ILE A 466 23.27 18.95 13.05
C ILE A 466 24.77 19.27 13.00
N ASP A 467 25.42 19.23 11.84
CA ASP A 467 26.82 19.59 11.67
C ASP A 467 26.99 21.11 11.53
N LYS A 468 28.24 21.57 11.42
CA LYS A 468 28.56 23.00 11.26
C LYS A 468 27.95 23.64 10.01
N THR A 469 27.45 22.87 9.05
CA THR A 469 26.78 23.34 7.83
C THR A 469 25.25 23.31 7.96
N GLY A 470 24.77 22.92 9.14
CA GLY A 470 23.36 22.80 9.53
C GLY A 470 22.65 21.64 8.87
N LYS A 471 23.43 20.70 8.37
CA LYS A 471 22.92 19.41 7.95
C LYS A 471 22.70 18.55 9.17
N ILE A 472 21.57 17.87 9.24
CA ILE A 472 21.26 16.96 10.34
C ILE A 472 22.26 15.78 10.35
N ILE A 473 23.07 15.68 11.42
CA ILE A 473 23.95 14.55 11.77
C ILE A 473 23.14 13.42 12.40
N HIS A 474 22.22 13.76 13.30
CA HIS A 474 21.43 12.79 14.05
C HIS A 474 20.06 13.33 14.34
N SER A 475 19.08 12.49 14.59
CA SER A 475 17.78 12.91 15.09
C SER A 475 17.04 11.72 15.63
N ASN A 476 16.28 11.91 16.69
CA ASN A 476 15.54 10.83 17.32
C ASN A 476 14.11 10.71 16.73
N PRO A 477 13.41 9.61 17.03
CA PRO A 477 12.14 9.28 16.39
C PRO A 477 10.99 10.21 16.74
N ALA A 478 10.97 10.72 17.97
CA ALA A 478 9.94 11.65 18.40
C ALA A 478 9.98 12.93 17.56
N GLY A 479 11.15 13.36 17.10
CA GLY A 479 11.32 14.60 16.32
C GLY A 479 10.69 14.47 14.95
N ARG A 480 11.07 13.42 14.21
CA ARG A 480 10.50 13.14 12.88
C ARG A 480 8.99 13.03 12.88
N LYS A 481 8.45 12.37 13.90
CA LYS A 481 7.00 12.20 14.03
C LYS A 481 6.29 13.52 14.31
N ILE A 482 6.90 14.38 15.12
CA ILE A 482 6.35 15.71 15.37
C ILE A 482 6.27 16.49 14.04
N TRP A 483 7.31 16.43 13.21
CA TRP A 483 7.37 17.15 11.93
C TRP A 483 6.75 16.44 10.73
N GLU A 484 6.25 15.21 10.91
CA GLU A 484 5.63 14.35 9.89
C GLU A 484 6.45 14.22 8.62
N GLY A 485 7.77 14.16 8.79
CA GLY A 485 8.73 14.01 7.70
C GLY A 485 10.13 14.43 8.10
N GLU A 486 11.08 14.11 7.22
CA GLU A 486 12.47 14.54 7.31
C GLU A 486 12.89 15.00 5.91
N ILE A 487 13.18 16.28 5.74
CA ILE A 487 13.81 16.78 4.52
C ILE A 487 15.28 17.02 4.82
N PHE A 488 16.17 16.41 4.03
CA PHE A 488 17.61 16.64 4.13
C PHE A 488 17.97 17.91 3.39
N VAL A 489 18.02 19.01 4.12
CA VAL A 489 18.33 20.33 3.60
C VAL A 489 19.41 20.96 4.48
N GLY A 490 20.44 21.53 3.85
CA GLY A 490 21.39 22.40 4.55
C GLY A 490 20.71 23.73 4.91
N ILE A 491 21.37 24.58 5.70
CA ILE A 491 20.81 25.87 6.16
C ILE A 491 20.21 26.70 5.02
N GLU A 492 20.81 26.64 3.82
CA GLU A 492 20.38 27.41 2.65
C GLU A 492 18.97 27.05 2.12
N GLN A 493 18.43 25.89 2.53
CA GLN A 493 17.11 25.39 2.13
C GLN A 493 16.12 25.36 3.30
N TYR A 494 16.45 25.97 4.45
CA TYR A 494 15.56 26.02 5.62
C TYR A 494 14.27 26.84 5.41
N GLY A 495 14.15 27.60 4.31
CA GLY A 495 12.90 28.26 3.92
C GLY A 495 11.76 27.30 3.53
N GLU A 496 12.06 26.01 3.45
CA GLU A 496 11.05 24.96 3.26
C GLU A 496 10.31 24.63 4.57
N TYR A 497 10.93 24.88 5.73
CA TYR A 497 10.26 24.79 7.03
C TYR A 497 9.44 26.04 7.28
N LYS A 498 8.14 25.87 7.50
CA LYS A 498 7.21 26.97 7.72
C LYS A 498 6.73 26.97 9.15
N GLY A 499 6.75 28.14 9.79
CA GLY A 499 6.28 28.29 11.16
C GLY A 499 5.92 29.72 11.51
N TRP A 500 5.08 29.90 12.52
CA TRP A 500 4.59 31.20 12.99
C TRP A 500 4.68 31.29 14.51
N TRP A 501 4.91 32.50 15.00
CA TRP A 501 4.82 32.77 16.43
C TRP A 501 3.35 32.76 16.87
N THR A 502 2.98 31.85 17.77
CA THR A 502 1.59 31.60 18.15
C THR A 502 0.87 32.84 18.74
N GLU A 503 1.59 33.79 19.35
CA GLU A 503 1.00 34.97 20.01
C GLU A 503 0.80 36.20 19.11
N THR A 504 1.64 36.36 18.08
CA THR A 504 1.62 37.55 17.21
C THR A 504 1.22 37.21 15.77
N GLY A 505 1.25 35.92 15.39
CA GLY A 505 0.88 35.41 14.07
C GLY A 505 1.90 35.71 12.95
N LYS A 506 3.05 36.31 13.28
CA LYS A 506 4.10 36.62 12.29
C LYS A 506 4.89 35.35 11.93
N GLU A 507 5.22 35.18 10.65
CA GLU A 507 6.00 34.05 10.13
C GLU A 507 7.47 34.13 10.53
N ILE A 508 8.08 32.96 10.78
CA ILE A 508 9.47 32.79 11.22
C ILE A 508 10.37 32.69 9.99
N LEU A 509 11.41 33.54 9.90
CA LEU A 509 12.35 33.52 8.78
C LEU A 509 13.45 32.45 8.97
N PRO A 510 14.14 31.97 7.90
CA PRO A 510 15.07 30.84 7.97
C PRO A 510 16.22 30.97 8.98
N GLU A 511 16.83 32.16 9.07
CA GLU A 511 17.88 32.49 10.04
C GLU A 511 17.36 32.67 11.47
N GLU A 512 16.04 32.78 11.62
CA GLU A 512 15.32 32.89 12.89
C GLU A 512 14.90 31.51 13.44
N TRP A 513 15.31 30.39 12.82
CA TRP A 513 15.19 29.07 13.41
C TRP A 513 16.27 28.82 14.49
N ALA A 514 15.87 28.23 15.62
CA ALA A 514 16.76 27.95 16.76
C ALA A 514 18.01 27.11 16.38
N ALA A 515 17.85 26.14 15.48
CA ALA A 515 18.93 25.30 14.98
C ALA A 515 20.00 26.08 14.18
N ALA A 516 19.58 27.04 13.35
CA ALA A 516 20.48 27.86 12.54
C ALA A 516 21.30 28.83 13.41
N ARG A 517 20.69 29.38 14.47
CA ARG A 517 21.39 30.23 15.45
C ARG A 517 22.48 29.46 16.22
N ALA A 518 22.26 28.18 16.54
CA ALA A 518 23.19 27.37 17.33
C ALA A 518 24.53 27.07 16.66
N ILE A 519 24.55 26.87 15.34
CA ILE A 519 25.77 26.54 14.58
C ILE A 519 26.48 27.76 13.98
N SER A 520 25.73 28.81 13.61
CA SER A 520 26.28 30.02 12.98
C SER A 520 26.82 31.01 14.00
N LYS A 521 26.19 31.11 15.18
CA LYS A 521 26.55 32.04 16.25
C LYS A 521 26.98 31.33 17.54
N GLY A 522 26.80 30.01 17.66
CA GLY A 522 27.09 29.25 18.88
C GLY A 522 26.02 29.39 19.98
N GLU A 523 24.82 29.87 19.64
CA GLU A 523 23.74 30.24 20.57
C GLU A 523 22.96 29.01 21.11
N ILE A 524 22.38 29.11 22.30
CA ILE A 524 21.55 28.06 22.92
C ILE A 524 20.11 28.58 23.10
N SER A 525 19.09 27.81 22.67
CA SER A 525 17.67 28.18 22.77
C SER A 525 16.84 27.04 23.41
N ILE A 526 15.82 27.33 24.22
CA ILE A 526 15.05 26.32 24.97
C ILE A 526 13.53 26.65 24.98
N ASN A 527 12.69 25.68 24.60
CA ASN A 527 11.23 25.63 24.70
C ASN A 527 10.44 26.81 24.10
N GLU A 528 10.85 27.30 22.93
CA GLU A 528 10.12 28.35 22.21
C GLU A 528 8.79 27.81 21.64
N LEU A 529 7.67 28.52 21.86
CA LEU A 529 6.33 28.10 21.45
C LEU A 529 6.02 28.59 20.03
N VAL A 530 5.83 27.65 19.12
CA VAL A 530 5.70 27.94 17.69
C VAL A 530 4.64 27.05 17.03
N ASP A 531 3.89 27.65 16.11
CA ASP A 531 2.98 26.92 15.23
C ASP A 531 3.76 26.53 13.98
N ILE A 532 4.09 25.25 13.88
CA ILE A 532 4.82 24.72 12.74
C ILE A 532 3.85 24.21 11.70
N GLN A 533 4.25 24.29 10.44
CA GLN A 533 3.72 23.46 9.38
C GLN A 533 4.67 22.28 9.20
N CYS A 534 4.18 21.11 9.56
CA CYS A 534 4.79 19.82 9.31
C CYS A 534 4.92 19.58 7.80
N PHE A 535 5.76 18.63 7.41
CA PHE A 535 6.10 18.40 6.00
C PHE A 535 4.99 17.75 5.19
N ASP A 536 4.11 17.03 5.87
CA ASP A 536 2.84 16.59 5.31
C ASP A 536 1.83 17.75 5.15
N GLY A 537 2.24 18.98 5.48
CA GLY A 537 1.45 20.19 5.37
C GLY A 537 0.56 20.45 6.59
N THR A 538 0.50 19.54 7.57
CA THR A 538 -0.32 19.70 8.77
C THR A 538 0.25 20.78 9.68
N ARG A 539 -0.60 21.41 10.50
CA ARG A 539 -0.14 22.41 11.48
C ARG A 539 -0.20 21.88 12.89
N LYS A 540 0.91 22.02 13.61
CA LYS A 540 1.05 21.64 15.02
C LYS A 540 1.63 22.78 15.81
N THR A 541 1.22 22.87 17.07
CA THR A 541 1.80 23.81 18.03
C THR A 541 2.81 23.04 18.90
N ILE A 542 4.08 23.41 18.82
CA ILE A 542 5.20 22.71 19.48
C ILE A 542 6.05 23.64 20.35
N TYR A 543 6.83 23.03 21.25
CA TYR A 543 7.99 23.65 21.91
C TYR A 543 9.30 23.24 21.21
N ASN A 544 10.24 24.17 20.98
CA ASN A 544 11.49 23.95 20.21
C ASN A 544 12.77 24.47 20.94
N SER A 545 13.89 23.69 20.93
CA SER A 545 15.17 23.96 21.66
C SER A 545 16.45 23.56 20.87
N ALA A 546 17.64 24.19 21.03
CA ALA A 546 18.92 23.91 20.30
C ALA A 546 20.27 24.32 21.02
N GLN A 547 21.42 23.62 20.81
CA GLN A 547 22.78 23.85 21.41
C GLN A 547 24.01 23.29 20.59
N PRO A 548 25.22 23.93 20.49
CA PRO A 548 26.40 23.46 19.69
C PRO A 548 27.33 22.33 20.26
N ILE A 549 28.07 21.59 19.39
CA ILE A 549 29.05 20.48 19.65
C ILE A 549 30.47 20.84 19.17
N ARG A 550 31.55 20.40 19.87
CA ARG A 550 32.97 20.83 19.65
C ARG A 550 34.03 19.70 19.66
N ASP A 551 35.16 19.88 18.96
CA ASP A 551 36.33 18.96 18.93
C ASP A 551 37.37 19.22 20.04
N THR A 552 38.46 18.43 20.09
CA THR A 552 39.55 18.57 21.08
C THR A 552 40.33 19.88 20.97
N GLU A 553 40.14 20.63 19.87
CA GLU A 553 40.73 21.96 19.65
C GLU A 553 39.69 23.10 19.83
N GLY A 554 38.46 22.78 20.30
CA GLY A 554 37.42 23.74 20.72
C GLY A 554 36.55 24.31 19.59
N LYS A 555 36.76 23.83 18.36
CA LYS A 555 36.05 24.29 17.16
C LYS A 555 34.63 23.76 17.15
N ILE A 556 33.65 24.58 16.74
CA ILE A 556 32.27 24.10 16.54
C ILE A 556 32.25 23.15 15.35
N ILE A 557 31.79 21.94 15.62
CA ILE A 557 31.64 20.88 14.63
C ILE A 557 30.16 20.55 14.39
N GLY A 558 29.23 21.03 15.23
CA GLY A 558 27.78 20.82 15.06
C GLY A 558 26.89 21.46 16.14
N ALA A 559 25.64 20.99 16.28
CA ALA A 559 24.65 21.32 17.31
C ALA A 559 23.66 20.17 17.58
N PHE A 560 22.85 20.26 18.63
CA PHE A 560 21.90 19.30 19.20
C PHE A 560 20.60 20.05 19.60
N ILE A 561 19.42 19.56 19.24
CA ILE A 561 18.11 20.25 19.22
C ILE A 561 17.03 19.33 19.79
N VAL A 562 15.91 19.85 20.31
CA VAL A 562 14.81 19.09 20.97
C VAL A 562 13.41 19.70 20.71
N ASN A 563 12.35 18.90 20.46
CA ASN A 563 10.97 19.33 20.12
C ASN A 563 9.83 18.59 20.86
N GLU A 564 8.70 19.23 21.18
CA GLU A 564 7.54 18.59 21.88
C GLU A 564 6.18 19.16 21.43
N ASP A 565 5.11 18.35 21.25
CA ASP A 565 3.77 18.76 20.71
C ASP A 565 2.69 18.95 21.80
N ILE A 566 1.97 20.09 21.80
CA ILE A 566 0.97 20.45 22.83
C ILE A 566 -0.44 20.81 22.29
N THR A 567 -0.68 20.56 21.01
CA THR A 567 -1.84 21.08 20.26
C THR A 567 -3.21 20.65 20.83
N LYS A 568 -3.31 19.47 21.45
CA LYS A 568 -4.59 18.88 21.90
C LYS A 568 -5.20 19.52 23.17
N ARG A 569 -4.41 20.21 24.00
CA ARG A 569 -4.86 20.66 25.33
C ARG A 569 -5.63 21.99 25.32
N ARG A 570 -5.35 22.88 24.36
CA ARG A 570 -5.75 24.29 24.43
C ARG A 570 -7.13 24.62 23.83
N ARG A 571 -7.62 23.79 22.91
CA ARG A 571 -8.88 24.03 22.18
C ARG A 571 -10.16 23.70 22.98
N ALA A 572 -10.07 23.18 24.21
CA ALA A 572 -11.23 22.72 24.99
C ALA A 572 -11.92 23.81 25.83
N GLU A 573 -11.27 24.95 26.07
CA GLU A 573 -11.71 25.91 27.10
C GLU A 573 -12.52 27.13 26.58
N GLU A 574 -12.34 27.57 25.33
CA GLU A 574 -12.97 28.82 24.82
C GLU A 574 -14.41 28.67 24.26
N ALA A 575 -14.97 27.46 24.20
CA ALA A 575 -16.20 27.16 23.44
C ALA A 575 -17.54 27.48 24.16
N ILE A 576 -17.53 27.90 25.43
CA ILE A 576 -18.73 27.91 26.29
C ILE A 576 -19.55 29.21 26.19
N VAL A 577 -18.94 30.35 25.83
CA VAL A 577 -19.54 31.70 26.04
C VAL A 577 -20.46 32.19 24.90
N ASP A 578 -20.34 31.69 23.67
CA ASP A 578 -21.01 32.25 22.48
C ASP A 578 -22.41 31.66 22.18
N SER A 579 -22.99 30.86 23.08
CA SER A 579 -24.13 29.97 22.77
C SER A 579 -25.55 30.51 23.08
N GLU A 580 -25.73 31.47 24.00
CA GLU A 580 -27.03 31.76 24.64
C GLU A 580 -27.98 32.70 23.86
N ALA A 581 -27.49 33.79 23.25
CA ALA A 581 -28.34 34.76 22.53
C ALA A 581 -28.91 34.23 21.19
N ARG A 582 -28.35 33.13 20.67
CA ARG A 582 -28.68 32.51 19.38
C ARG A 582 -29.97 31.67 19.43
N TYR A 583 -30.32 31.18 20.62
CA TYR A 583 -31.34 30.15 20.82
C TYR A 583 -32.79 30.62 20.53
N ARG A 584 -33.18 31.83 20.94
CA ARG A 584 -34.60 32.24 20.99
C ARG A 584 -35.26 32.54 19.63
N ARG A 585 -34.50 33.02 18.63
CA ARG A 585 -35.04 33.26 17.27
C ARG A 585 -35.16 31.98 16.43
N LEU A 586 -34.41 30.94 16.78
CA LEU A 586 -34.42 29.66 16.07
C LEU A 586 -35.67 28.83 16.39
N PHE A 587 -36.25 29.02 17.57
CA PHE A 587 -37.38 28.23 18.07
C PHE A 587 -38.68 28.46 17.28
N GLU A 588 -39.04 29.73 17.01
CA GLU A 588 -40.36 30.08 16.44
C GLU A 588 -40.42 30.01 14.91
N ALA A 589 -39.29 30.17 14.21
CA ALA A 589 -39.24 30.14 12.74
C ALA A 589 -38.98 28.73 12.15
N ALA A 590 -38.82 27.72 13.00
CA ALA A 590 -38.43 26.37 12.61
C ALA A 590 -39.55 25.62 11.90
N ARG A 591 -39.20 24.92 10.81
CA ARG A 591 -40.07 23.98 10.06
C ARG A 591 -39.84 22.52 10.47
N ASP A 592 -39.43 22.32 11.72
CA ASP A 592 -39.42 21.03 12.42
C ASP A 592 -40.38 21.13 13.58
N GLY A 593 -40.95 20.01 14.03
CA GLY A 593 -41.91 20.02 15.12
C GLY A 593 -41.24 20.03 16.49
N ILE A 594 -41.37 21.11 17.25
CA ILE A 594 -40.71 21.30 18.55
C ILE A 594 -41.77 21.28 19.66
N LEU A 595 -41.54 20.55 20.74
CA LEU A 595 -42.46 20.33 21.87
C LEU A 595 -41.71 20.56 23.18
N ILE A 596 -42.32 21.11 24.23
CA ILE A 596 -41.74 21.35 25.55
C ILE A 596 -42.70 20.81 26.62
N LEU A 597 -42.20 20.12 27.64
CA LEU A 597 -42.95 19.38 28.64
C LEU A 597 -42.44 19.64 30.06
N ASN A 598 -43.33 19.54 31.03
CA ASN A 598 -42.96 19.51 32.43
C ASN A 598 -42.38 18.14 32.78
N ALA A 599 -41.12 18.07 33.22
CA ALA A 599 -40.50 16.77 33.41
C ALA A 599 -41.10 15.97 34.57
N ASP A 600 -41.54 16.61 35.66
CA ASP A 600 -42.07 15.91 36.83
C ASP A 600 -43.47 15.32 36.60
N THR A 601 -44.30 15.97 35.78
CA THR A 601 -45.72 15.61 35.56
C THR A 601 -46.03 15.08 34.16
N GLY A 602 -45.14 15.23 33.18
CA GLY A 602 -45.35 14.75 31.79
C GLY A 602 -46.35 15.56 30.97
N ARG A 603 -46.80 16.69 31.49
CA ARG A 603 -47.72 17.60 30.80
C ARG A 603 -47.01 18.47 29.79
N ILE A 604 -47.68 18.74 28.68
CA ILE A 604 -47.15 19.60 27.62
C ILE A 604 -47.20 21.07 28.07
N GLU A 605 -46.03 21.72 28.14
CA GLU A 605 -45.82 23.12 28.53
C GLU A 605 -45.82 24.06 27.33
N ASP A 606 -45.25 23.65 26.19
CA ASP A 606 -45.24 24.47 24.98
C ASP A 606 -45.08 23.61 23.71
N VAL A 607 -45.49 24.10 22.55
CA VAL A 607 -45.32 23.40 21.27
C VAL A 607 -45.26 24.39 20.12
N ASN A 608 -44.36 24.17 19.18
CA ASN A 608 -44.25 25.01 18.01
C ASN A 608 -45.34 24.66 16.96
N PRO A 609 -45.68 25.60 16.05
CA PRO A 609 -46.83 25.45 15.16
C PRO A 609 -46.73 24.28 14.16
N PHE A 610 -45.52 23.97 13.68
CA PHE A 610 -45.29 22.95 12.65
C PHE A 610 -45.63 21.53 13.13
N LEU A 611 -45.40 21.22 14.41
CA LEU A 611 -45.70 19.88 14.94
C LEU A 611 -47.20 19.57 15.02
N ALA A 612 -48.00 20.57 15.40
CA ALA A 612 -49.44 20.39 15.60
C ALA A 612 -50.15 20.00 14.29
N GLU A 613 -49.74 20.61 13.17
CA GLU A 613 -50.27 20.30 11.84
C GLU A 613 -49.89 18.89 11.34
N MET A 614 -48.62 18.48 11.53
CA MET A 614 -48.10 17.19 11.07
C MET A 614 -48.86 15.98 11.64
N LEU A 615 -49.34 16.08 12.89
CA LEU A 615 -50.02 14.98 13.60
C LEU A 615 -51.55 15.04 13.51
N GLY A 616 -52.11 16.13 12.96
CA GLY A 616 -53.56 16.29 12.75
C GLY A 616 -54.36 16.76 13.97
N PHE A 617 -53.73 17.48 14.92
CA PHE A 617 -54.37 18.02 16.14
C PHE A 617 -54.34 19.55 16.16
N SER A 618 -55.26 20.20 16.90
CA SER A 618 -55.16 21.64 17.15
C SER A 618 -54.22 21.94 18.33
N HIS A 619 -53.61 23.13 18.35
CA HIS A 619 -52.72 23.56 19.42
C HIS A 619 -53.39 23.58 20.81
N GLU A 620 -54.65 24.04 20.88
CA GLU A 620 -55.46 24.03 22.10
C GLU A 620 -55.82 22.62 22.57
N ASP A 621 -55.86 21.65 21.64
CA ASP A 621 -56.12 20.25 21.96
C ASP A 621 -54.90 19.53 22.55
N LEU A 622 -53.69 20.11 22.52
CA LEU A 622 -52.45 19.48 22.98
C LEU A 622 -51.92 20.08 24.29
N LEU A 623 -52.12 21.38 24.52
CA LEU A 623 -51.58 22.06 25.69
C LEU A 623 -52.18 21.57 27.01
N GLY A 624 -51.31 21.40 28.02
CA GLY A 624 -51.69 20.99 29.37
C GLY A 624 -52.17 19.53 29.50
N LYS A 625 -52.30 18.79 28.40
CA LYS A 625 -52.59 17.35 28.40
C LYS A 625 -51.33 16.55 28.71
N ASP A 626 -51.55 15.36 29.25
CA ASP A 626 -50.48 14.43 29.57
C ASP A 626 -50.05 13.70 28.30
N ILE A 627 -48.74 13.59 28.10
CA ILE A 627 -48.15 12.99 26.91
C ILE A 627 -48.48 11.48 26.78
N ILE A 628 -48.84 10.81 27.88
CA ILE A 628 -49.16 9.38 27.95
C ILE A 628 -50.60 9.05 27.50
N ASP A 629 -51.52 9.99 27.66
CA ASP A 629 -52.93 9.84 27.27
C ASP A 629 -53.13 9.99 25.73
N LEU A 630 -52.08 10.38 25.01
CA LEU A 630 -52.06 10.56 23.56
C LEU A 630 -51.57 9.28 22.85
N GLY A 631 -52.47 8.61 22.12
CA GLY A 631 -52.27 7.26 21.59
C GLY A 631 -51.08 7.03 20.64
N PHE A 632 -50.57 8.07 19.97
CA PHE A 632 -49.49 7.99 18.97
C PHE A 632 -48.07 7.93 19.56
N LEU A 633 -47.93 8.11 20.88
CA LEU A 633 -46.69 7.93 21.63
C LEU A 633 -46.78 6.77 22.64
N LYS A 634 -47.85 5.95 22.58
CA LYS A 634 -48.10 4.84 23.52
C LYS A 634 -46.91 3.90 23.68
N ASP A 635 -46.25 3.43 22.62
CA ASP A 635 -45.15 2.45 22.77
C ASP A 635 -43.81 3.06 23.23
N VAL A 636 -43.66 4.38 23.12
CA VAL A 636 -42.41 5.08 23.43
C VAL A 636 -42.44 5.65 24.86
N ILE A 637 -43.64 5.98 25.38
CA ILE A 637 -43.82 6.60 26.71
C ILE A 637 -44.76 5.81 27.66
N ALA A 638 -45.50 4.77 27.23
CA ALA A 638 -46.34 3.97 28.14
C ALA A 638 -45.54 3.12 29.14
N ASN A 639 -44.23 2.98 28.95
CA ASN A 639 -43.42 2.47 30.03
C ASN A 639 -43.25 3.62 31.03
N LYS A 640 -43.97 3.59 32.14
CA LYS A 640 -43.68 4.44 33.31
C LYS A 640 -42.18 4.41 33.63
N GLU A 641 -41.53 3.26 33.40
CA GLU A 641 -40.07 3.09 33.40
C GLU A 641 -39.32 3.95 32.39
N LYS A 642 -39.76 4.09 31.13
CA LYS A 642 -39.11 4.88 30.07
C LYS A 642 -39.36 6.38 30.19
N PHE A 643 -40.50 6.77 30.73
CA PHE A 643 -40.75 8.16 31.13
C PHE A 643 -39.95 8.53 32.39
N LEU A 644 -39.83 7.61 33.36
CA LEU A 644 -38.81 7.70 34.42
C LEU A 644 -37.39 7.67 33.86
N GLU A 645 -37.15 6.91 32.81
CA GLU A 645 -35.86 6.82 32.11
C GLU A 645 -35.58 8.13 31.36
N LEU A 646 -36.59 8.86 30.90
CA LEU A 646 -36.46 10.22 30.34
C LEU A 646 -36.20 11.24 31.45
N GLN A 647 -36.90 11.16 32.59
CA GLN A 647 -36.60 11.95 33.80
C GLN A 647 -35.21 11.67 34.39
N GLN A 648 -34.67 10.45 34.16
CA GLN A 648 -33.35 9.99 34.63
C GLN A 648 -32.23 10.21 33.61
N LYS A 649 -32.45 9.90 32.34
CA LYS A 649 -31.45 9.94 31.27
C LYS A 649 -31.35 11.30 30.60
N GLU A 650 -32.32 12.18 30.84
CA GLU A 650 -32.29 13.59 30.48
C GLU A 650 -32.10 13.91 28.99
N TYR A 651 -32.04 12.92 28.09
CA TYR A 651 -31.92 13.05 26.64
C TYR A 651 -32.29 11.74 25.96
N VAL A 652 -33.02 11.84 24.86
CA VAL A 652 -33.53 10.73 24.08
C VAL A 652 -33.69 11.17 22.62
N ARG A 653 -32.79 10.69 21.75
CA ARG A 653 -32.88 10.86 20.29
C ARG A 653 -33.16 9.53 19.61
N TYR A 654 -34.16 9.54 18.76
CA TYR A 654 -34.59 8.43 17.93
C TYR A 654 -34.62 8.90 16.48
N GLU A 655 -33.62 8.45 15.73
CA GLU A 655 -33.43 8.90 14.34
C GLU A 655 -34.37 8.20 13.35
N ASN A 656 -35.17 7.24 13.83
CA ASN A 656 -36.19 6.53 13.08
C ASN A 656 -37.28 6.06 14.05
N LEU A 657 -37.98 7.00 14.64
CA LEU A 657 -39.15 6.66 15.45
C LEU A 657 -40.33 6.51 14.50
N PRO A 658 -40.95 5.33 14.38
CA PRO A 658 -42.14 5.18 13.57
C PRO A 658 -43.29 5.88 14.30
N LEU A 659 -43.77 6.99 13.75
CA LEU A 659 -44.94 7.70 14.25
C LEU A 659 -46.13 7.44 13.35
N GLU A 660 -47.30 7.29 13.96
CA GLU A 660 -48.57 7.09 13.26
C GLU A 660 -49.54 8.23 13.59
N SER A 661 -50.04 8.90 12.57
CA SER A 661 -51.05 9.97 12.72
C SER A 661 -52.43 9.41 13.07
N VAL A 662 -53.35 10.27 13.49
CA VAL A 662 -54.73 9.87 13.89
C VAL A 662 -55.50 9.15 12.78
N ASP A 663 -55.14 9.35 11.51
CA ASP A 663 -55.72 8.70 10.32
C ASP A 663 -54.97 7.44 9.84
N GLY A 664 -53.89 7.02 10.52
CA GLY A 664 -53.18 5.76 10.27
C GLY A 664 -51.95 5.82 9.35
N ARG A 665 -51.40 7.01 9.05
CA ARG A 665 -50.20 7.16 8.20
C ARG A 665 -48.93 7.02 9.02
N LYS A 666 -47.97 6.25 8.50
CA LYS A 666 -46.67 6.01 9.14
C LYS A 666 -45.59 6.93 8.58
N PHE A 667 -44.88 7.58 9.48
CA PHE A 667 -43.76 8.47 9.18
C PHE A 667 -42.49 7.91 9.80
N ASP A 668 -41.43 7.86 9.01
CA ASP A 668 -40.08 7.70 9.53
C ASP A 668 -39.61 9.08 9.98
N VAL A 669 -39.88 9.38 11.25
CA VAL A 669 -39.46 10.66 11.84
C VAL A 669 -38.17 10.48 12.60
N GLU A 670 -37.40 11.54 12.58
CA GLU A 670 -36.38 11.77 13.56
C GLU A 670 -37.01 12.53 14.75
N PHE A 671 -37.07 11.90 15.92
CA PHE A 671 -37.64 12.42 17.17
C PHE A 671 -36.54 12.61 18.22
N VAL A 672 -36.40 13.81 18.77
CA VAL A 672 -35.24 14.18 19.58
C VAL A 672 -35.69 14.98 20.80
N SER A 673 -35.70 14.34 21.98
CA SER A 673 -36.24 14.83 23.25
C SER A 673 -35.19 14.97 24.34
N ASN A 674 -35.07 16.14 24.93
CA ASN A 674 -33.97 16.53 25.80
C ASN A 674 -34.52 17.21 27.05
N VAL A 675 -33.99 16.88 28.24
CA VAL A 675 -34.41 17.43 29.52
C VAL A 675 -33.42 18.48 29.99
N TYR A 676 -33.94 19.64 30.31
CA TYR A 676 -33.22 20.81 30.76
C TYR A 676 -33.69 21.16 32.16
N LEU A 677 -32.73 21.40 33.05
CA LEU A 677 -33.03 21.97 34.35
C LEU A 677 -33.03 23.50 34.22
N VAL A 678 -34.20 24.12 34.38
CA VAL A 678 -34.38 25.57 34.26
C VAL A 678 -35.05 26.11 35.52
N ASN A 679 -34.36 26.99 36.25
CA ASN A 679 -34.80 27.53 37.55
C ASN A 679 -35.21 26.46 38.58
N ASN A 680 -34.37 25.44 38.76
CA ASN A 680 -34.62 24.29 39.66
C ASN A 680 -35.90 23.48 39.34
N LYS A 681 -36.47 23.62 38.14
CA LYS A 681 -37.53 22.75 37.60
C LYS A 681 -36.98 22.00 36.38
N LYS A 682 -37.25 20.70 36.27
CA LYS A 682 -36.90 19.93 35.08
C LYS A 682 -37.97 20.14 34.00
N VAL A 683 -37.54 20.45 32.78
CA VAL A 683 -38.37 20.71 31.59
C VAL A 683 -37.83 19.86 30.45
N ILE A 684 -38.67 19.27 29.61
CA ILE A 684 -38.26 18.38 28.50
C ILE A 684 -38.62 19.02 27.17
N GLN A 685 -37.67 19.30 26.28
CA GLN A 685 -37.96 19.74 24.91
C GLN A 685 -37.69 18.63 23.88
N CYS A 686 -38.68 18.33 23.04
CA CYS A 686 -38.62 17.45 21.89
C CYS A 686 -38.56 18.21 20.57
N ASN A 687 -37.88 17.67 19.56
CA ASN A 687 -37.79 18.18 18.18
C ASN A 687 -38.04 17.01 17.21
N ILE A 688 -38.85 17.20 16.17
CA ILE A 688 -39.43 16.13 15.36
C ILE A 688 -39.41 16.51 13.89
N ARG A 689 -38.72 15.72 13.04
CA ARG A 689 -38.49 16.01 11.62
C ARG A 689 -38.82 14.80 10.73
N ASP A 690 -39.54 15.00 9.63
CA ASP A 690 -39.81 13.94 8.63
C ASP A 690 -38.64 13.80 7.65
N ILE A 691 -38.11 12.58 7.50
CA ILE A 691 -36.89 12.30 6.73
C ILE A 691 -37.05 11.17 5.70
N THR A 692 -38.29 10.79 5.39
CA THR A 692 -38.58 9.54 4.70
C THR A 692 -37.96 9.45 3.30
N ASP A 693 -38.05 10.50 2.48
CA ASP A 693 -37.60 10.48 1.08
C ASP A 693 -36.09 10.71 0.91
N ARG A 694 -35.50 11.52 1.81
CA ARG A 694 -34.06 11.81 1.77
C ARG A 694 -33.22 10.57 2.09
N LYS A 695 -33.61 9.79 3.11
CA LYS A 695 -32.81 8.62 3.53
C LYS A 695 -32.64 7.59 2.42
N ARG A 696 -33.69 7.37 1.62
CA ARG A 696 -33.64 6.38 0.54
C ARG A 696 -32.66 6.77 -0.57
N ALA A 697 -32.49 8.07 -0.82
CA ALA A 697 -31.56 8.57 -1.85
C ALA A 697 -30.12 8.72 -1.33
N GLU A 698 -29.94 9.14 -0.09
CA GLU A 698 -28.62 9.39 0.52
C GLU A 698 -27.87 8.10 0.81
N VAL A 699 -28.54 7.06 1.30
CA VAL A 699 -27.92 5.73 1.54
C VAL A 699 -27.38 5.16 0.23
N ALA A 700 -28.14 5.28 -0.86
CA ALA A 700 -27.71 4.80 -2.18
C ALA A 700 -26.53 5.63 -2.76
N PHE A 701 -26.46 6.93 -2.46
CA PHE A 701 -25.38 7.81 -2.89
C PHE A 701 -24.07 7.56 -2.13
N VAL A 702 -24.13 7.50 -0.79
CA VAL A 702 -22.98 7.29 0.09
C VAL A 702 -22.36 5.92 -0.16
N GLU A 703 -23.15 4.86 -0.31
CA GLU A 703 -22.61 3.53 -0.59
C GLU A 703 -21.88 3.46 -1.94
N SER A 704 -22.26 4.28 -2.92
CA SER A 704 -21.57 4.34 -4.22
C SER A 704 -20.32 5.22 -4.19
N GLU A 705 -20.32 6.34 -3.44
CA GLU A 705 -19.14 7.21 -3.28
C GLU A 705 -18.06 6.53 -2.42
N GLU A 706 -18.47 5.85 -1.34
CA GLU A 706 -17.56 5.14 -0.44
C GLU A 706 -16.87 3.98 -1.14
N ARG A 707 -17.57 3.27 -2.03
CA ARG A 707 -16.96 2.25 -2.92
C ARG A 707 -15.92 2.83 -3.89
N PHE A 708 -16.12 4.06 -4.38
CA PHE A 708 -15.15 4.74 -5.23
C PHE A 708 -13.93 5.20 -4.43
N ARG A 709 -14.15 5.82 -3.27
CA ARG A 709 -13.10 6.27 -2.35
C ARG A 709 -12.21 5.09 -1.92
N GLN A 710 -12.81 3.99 -1.47
CA GLN A 710 -12.08 2.80 -1.02
C GLN A 710 -11.23 2.16 -2.14
N LEU A 711 -11.66 2.22 -3.40
CA LEU A 711 -10.85 1.73 -4.52
C LEU A 711 -9.73 2.71 -4.91
N ALA A 712 -10.05 3.98 -5.08
CA ALA A 712 -9.08 5.00 -5.49
C ALA A 712 -8.00 5.27 -4.42
N GLU A 713 -8.28 5.01 -3.14
CA GLU A 713 -7.33 5.16 -2.04
C GLU A 713 -6.43 3.93 -1.84
N ASN A 714 -6.85 2.73 -2.26
CA ASN A 714 -6.07 1.49 -2.08
C ASN A 714 -5.29 1.05 -3.33
N ILE A 715 -5.58 1.63 -4.51
CA ILE A 715 -4.79 1.40 -5.71
C ILE A 715 -3.58 2.33 -5.68
N HIS A 716 -2.37 1.77 -5.77
CA HIS A 716 -1.10 2.49 -5.70
C HIS A 716 -0.71 3.15 -7.04
N GLU A 717 -1.68 3.42 -7.90
CA GLU A 717 -1.49 4.04 -9.22
C GLU A 717 -2.19 5.41 -9.26
N VAL A 718 -1.62 6.36 -10.01
CA VAL A 718 -2.20 7.68 -10.21
C VAL A 718 -3.21 7.62 -11.33
N PHE A 719 -4.47 7.90 -11.02
CA PHE A 719 -5.52 8.09 -12.02
C PHE A 719 -5.68 9.57 -12.29
N TRP A 720 -5.70 9.96 -13.56
CA TRP A 720 -5.93 11.34 -13.95
C TRP A 720 -6.94 11.44 -15.09
N LEU A 721 -7.70 12.53 -15.11
CA LEU A 721 -8.73 12.82 -16.11
C LEU A 721 -8.64 14.28 -16.50
N THR A 722 -8.58 14.54 -17.79
CA THR A 722 -8.53 15.90 -18.35
C THR A 722 -9.63 16.11 -19.38
N ASP A 723 -9.93 17.37 -19.65
CA ASP A 723 -10.73 17.73 -20.81
C ASP A 723 -9.99 17.43 -22.12
N ARG A 724 -10.70 17.41 -23.26
CA ARG A 724 -10.09 17.13 -24.57
C ARG A 724 -8.92 18.08 -24.91
N SER A 725 -9.00 19.35 -24.52
CA SER A 725 -7.95 20.34 -24.82
C SER A 725 -6.73 20.21 -23.90
N LYS A 726 -6.82 19.37 -22.86
CA LYS A 726 -5.79 19.14 -21.83
C LYS A 726 -5.43 20.40 -21.05
N GLN A 727 -6.31 21.40 -21.05
CA GLN A 727 -6.11 22.65 -20.31
C GLN A 727 -6.73 22.59 -18.92
N THR A 728 -7.64 21.65 -18.65
CA THR A 728 -8.31 21.50 -17.37
C THR A 728 -8.16 20.08 -16.83
N MET A 729 -7.63 19.97 -15.61
CA MET A 729 -7.61 18.73 -14.85
C MET A 729 -8.99 18.56 -14.19
N LEU A 730 -9.70 17.49 -14.56
CA LEU A 730 -11.05 17.18 -14.07
C LEU A 730 -11.00 16.31 -12.82
N TYR A 731 -10.01 15.43 -12.72
CA TYR A 731 -9.80 14.58 -11.55
C TYR A 731 -8.36 14.07 -11.52
N ILE A 732 -7.79 13.97 -10.32
CA ILE A 732 -6.56 13.22 -10.07
C ILE A 732 -6.62 12.51 -8.72
N SER A 733 -6.18 11.25 -8.67
CA SER A 733 -6.24 10.43 -7.46
C SER A 733 -5.25 10.91 -6.37
N PRO A 734 -5.53 10.64 -5.08
CA PRO A 734 -4.62 10.98 -3.97
C PRO A 734 -3.22 10.40 -4.09
N ALA A 735 -3.06 9.28 -4.79
CA ALA A 735 -1.76 8.66 -5.07
C ALA A 735 -0.77 9.63 -5.74
N TYR A 736 -1.25 10.67 -6.45
CA TYR A 736 -0.39 11.72 -7.02
C TYR A 736 0.42 12.45 -5.96
N GLU A 737 -0.17 12.80 -4.81
CA GLU A 737 0.56 13.48 -3.73
C GLU A 737 1.68 12.62 -3.18
N LEU A 738 1.42 11.31 -3.02
CA LEU A 738 2.40 10.33 -2.55
C LEU A 738 3.53 10.10 -3.57
N ILE A 739 3.20 10.03 -4.86
CA ILE A 739 4.15 9.66 -5.92
C ILE A 739 4.92 10.88 -6.47
N TRP A 740 4.27 12.03 -6.64
CA TRP A 740 4.89 13.27 -7.16
C TRP A 740 5.37 14.22 -6.06
N GLY A 741 4.97 14.03 -4.80
CA GLY A 741 5.33 14.93 -3.69
C GLY A 741 4.76 16.34 -3.86
N ARG A 742 3.72 16.50 -4.66
CA ARG A 742 3.08 17.78 -4.99
C ARG A 742 1.59 17.68 -4.73
N THR A 743 1.00 18.80 -4.35
CA THR A 743 -0.43 18.89 -4.07
C THR A 743 -1.25 18.69 -5.33
N ARG A 744 -2.38 17.98 -5.25
CA ARG A 744 -3.30 17.83 -6.38
C ARG A 744 -3.86 19.19 -6.81
N GLU A 745 -4.00 20.11 -5.87
CA GLU A 745 -4.42 21.50 -6.10
C GLU A 745 -3.54 22.20 -7.14
N SER A 746 -2.24 21.85 -7.21
CA SER A 746 -1.34 22.42 -8.23
C SER A 746 -1.76 22.06 -9.66
N LEU A 747 -2.28 20.85 -9.88
CA LEU A 747 -2.76 20.39 -11.19
C LEU A 747 -4.18 20.86 -11.49
N TYR A 748 -5.02 21.03 -10.48
CA TYR A 748 -6.32 21.68 -10.65
C TYR A 748 -6.17 23.17 -10.99
N ALA A 749 -5.16 23.85 -10.44
CA ALA A 749 -4.86 25.24 -10.76
C ALA A 749 -4.23 25.39 -12.16
N SER A 750 -3.36 24.48 -12.55
CA SER A 750 -2.77 24.46 -13.89
C SER A 750 -2.40 23.04 -14.32
N SER A 751 -3.22 22.50 -15.22
CA SER A 751 -3.14 21.12 -15.71
C SER A 751 -1.85 20.76 -16.45
N LEU A 752 -1.05 21.74 -16.87
CA LEU A 752 0.24 21.53 -17.54
C LEU A 752 1.43 21.49 -16.58
N THR A 753 1.22 21.76 -15.28
CA THR A 753 2.31 21.83 -14.30
C THR A 753 3.02 20.50 -14.05
N TRP A 754 2.41 19.36 -14.39
CA TRP A 754 3.09 18.05 -14.32
C TRP A 754 4.32 17.98 -15.23
N LEU A 755 4.34 18.69 -16.37
CA LEU A 755 5.50 18.73 -17.27
C LEU A 755 6.75 19.29 -16.58
N ASN A 756 6.56 20.21 -15.62
CA ASN A 756 7.65 20.79 -14.84
C ASN A 756 8.28 19.78 -13.87
N SER A 757 7.55 18.70 -13.52
CA SER A 757 8.09 17.62 -12.70
C SER A 757 8.91 16.62 -13.51
N ILE A 758 8.77 16.58 -14.84
CA ILE A 758 9.53 15.64 -15.67
C ILE A 758 11.00 16.05 -15.69
N HIS A 759 11.88 15.05 -15.62
CA HIS A 759 13.32 15.22 -15.76
C HIS A 759 13.66 15.96 -17.07
N PRO A 760 14.58 16.94 -17.08
CA PRO A 760 14.85 17.77 -18.25
C PRO A 760 15.14 16.99 -19.55
N GLU A 761 15.81 15.85 -19.45
CA GLU A 761 16.12 14.97 -20.59
C GLU A 761 14.89 14.28 -21.20
N ASP A 762 13.85 14.04 -20.40
CA ASP A 762 12.66 13.29 -20.82
C ASP A 762 11.51 14.23 -21.26
N ARG A 763 11.53 15.49 -20.82
CA ARG A 763 10.41 16.44 -20.90
C ARG A 763 9.89 16.68 -22.31
N GLU A 764 10.76 16.99 -23.26
CA GLU A 764 10.36 17.28 -24.65
C GLU A 764 9.75 16.05 -25.35
N ARG A 765 10.39 14.88 -25.19
CA ARG A 765 9.90 13.61 -25.75
C ARG A 765 8.51 13.27 -25.22
N VAL A 766 8.33 13.33 -23.90
CA VAL A 766 7.06 12.99 -23.24
C VAL A 766 5.97 13.98 -23.63
N HIS A 767 6.27 15.28 -23.72
CA HIS A 767 5.30 16.28 -24.14
C HIS A 767 4.77 16.04 -25.56
N GLN A 768 5.67 15.75 -26.51
CA GLN A 768 5.28 15.46 -27.90
C GLN A 768 4.47 14.17 -28.01
N ALA A 769 4.90 13.10 -27.32
CA ALA A 769 4.17 11.84 -27.28
C ALA A 769 2.77 12.03 -26.66
N ALA A 770 2.65 12.83 -25.60
CA ALA A 770 1.38 13.10 -24.95
C ALA A 770 0.42 13.79 -25.93
N GLN A 771 0.87 14.84 -26.63
CA GLN A 771 0.06 15.57 -27.61
C GLN A 771 -0.45 14.66 -28.75
N ALA A 772 0.42 13.85 -29.34
CA ALA A 772 0.08 13.02 -30.50
C ALA A 772 -0.72 11.76 -30.14
N LYS A 773 -0.27 10.98 -29.14
CA LYS A 773 -0.74 9.60 -28.95
C LYS A 773 -1.90 9.44 -27.97
N GLN A 774 -2.12 10.38 -27.06
CA GLN A 774 -3.18 10.24 -26.02
C GLN A 774 -4.60 10.35 -26.60
N VAL A 775 -4.79 11.18 -27.64
CA VAL A 775 -6.08 11.34 -28.33
C VAL A 775 -6.40 10.10 -29.19
N GLU A 776 -5.37 9.48 -29.75
CA GLU A 776 -5.45 8.25 -30.55
C GLU A 776 -5.58 6.99 -29.68
N GLY A 777 -5.31 7.08 -28.38
CA GLY A 777 -5.40 5.96 -27.42
C GLY A 777 -4.22 4.98 -27.45
N VAL A 778 -3.06 5.41 -27.94
CA VAL A 778 -1.85 4.57 -28.08
C VAL A 778 -0.68 5.13 -27.24
N TYR A 779 -0.99 5.86 -26.17
CA TYR A 779 0.02 6.47 -25.32
C TYR A 779 0.40 5.52 -24.18
N ASP A 780 1.67 5.11 -24.16
CA ASP A 780 2.33 4.30 -23.12
C ASP A 780 3.81 4.74 -23.11
N GLU A 781 4.20 5.53 -22.11
CA GLU A 781 5.54 6.13 -22.05
C GLU A 781 6.14 5.95 -20.65
N GLU A 782 7.44 5.64 -20.61
CA GLU A 782 8.23 5.60 -19.37
C GLU A 782 9.12 6.84 -19.28
N TYR A 783 9.12 7.51 -18.14
CA TYR A 783 9.91 8.72 -17.92
C TYR A 783 10.23 8.97 -16.44
N ARG A 784 11.27 9.79 -16.21
CA ARG A 784 11.68 10.20 -14.88
C ARG A 784 10.97 11.48 -14.45
N ILE A 785 10.56 11.54 -13.19
CA ILE A 785 10.11 12.76 -12.53
C ILE A 785 11.09 13.15 -11.41
N ILE A 786 11.20 14.44 -11.16
CA ILE A 786 11.93 15.07 -10.07
C ILE A 786 10.89 15.64 -9.10
N ARG A 787 10.87 15.08 -7.90
CA ARG A 787 10.04 15.54 -6.79
C ARG A 787 10.59 16.84 -6.20
N PRO A 788 9.78 17.61 -5.44
CA PRO A 788 10.26 18.80 -4.74
C PRO A 788 11.43 18.55 -3.79
N ASP A 789 11.49 17.35 -3.18
CA ASP A 789 12.60 16.89 -2.32
C ASP A 789 13.88 16.53 -3.10
N GLY A 790 13.90 16.73 -4.42
CA GLY A 790 15.01 16.37 -5.32
C GLY A 790 15.08 14.89 -5.68
N GLY A 791 14.20 14.04 -5.13
CA GLY A 791 14.14 12.62 -5.41
C GLY A 791 13.66 12.30 -6.82
N ILE A 792 14.30 11.31 -7.45
CA ILE A 792 13.90 10.80 -8.77
C ILE A 792 12.96 9.60 -8.61
N ARG A 793 11.87 9.60 -9.39
CA ARG A 793 10.97 8.44 -9.57
C ARG A 793 10.83 8.11 -11.05
N TRP A 794 10.66 6.82 -11.34
CA TRP A 794 10.33 6.32 -12.68
C TRP A 794 8.83 6.08 -12.78
N ILE A 795 8.22 6.67 -13.80
CA ILE A 795 6.79 6.62 -14.03
C ILE A 795 6.54 5.95 -15.37
N ARG A 796 5.59 5.01 -15.40
CA ARG A 796 4.98 4.52 -16.64
C ARG A 796 3.57 5.09 -16.75
N ASP A 797 3.32 5.94 -17.73
CA ASP A 797 2.03 6.61 -17.93
C ASP A 797 1.33 6.10 -19.19
N ARG A 798 0.06 5.70 -19.02
CA ARG A 798 -0.81 5.20 -20.10
C ARG A 798 -2.07 6.05 -20.17
N ALA A 799 -2.50 6.42 -21.38
CA ALA A 799 -3.69 7.23 -21.56
C ALA A 799 -4.65 6.67 -22.61
N PHE A 800 -5.94 6.87 -22.38
CA PHE A 800 -7.02 6.42 -23.24
C PHE A 800 -8.09 7.51 -23.42
N PRO A 801 -8.60 7.71 -24.65
CA PRO A 801 -9.64 8.69 -24.93
C PRO A 801 -11.01 8.22 -24.45
N VAL A 802 -11.80 9.12 -23.87
CA VAL A 802 -13.18 8.87 -23.47
C VAL A 802 -14.12 9.49 -24.51
N GLN A 803 -14.90 8.63 -25.14
CA GLN A 803 -15.84 8.98 -26.20
C GLN A 803 -17.27 9.13 -25.68
N ASN A 804 -18.03 10.06 -26.27
CA ASN A 804 -19.47 10.21 -26.06
C ASN A 804 -20.26 9.15 -26.88
N GLU A 805 -21.59 9.13 -26.76
CA GLU A 805 -22.46 8.18 -27.48
C GLU A 805 -22.40 8.32 -29.02
N LYS A 806 -21.81 9.41 -29.54
CA LYS A 806 -21.58 9.65 -30.97
C LYS A 806 -20.17 9.25 -31.43
N GLY A 807 -19.35 8.67 -30.55
CA GLY A 807 -17.97 8.26 -30.84
C GLY A 807 -16.94 9.39 -30.78
N GLU A 808 -17.34 10.60 -30.37
CA GLU A 808 -16.42 11.75 -30.30
C GLU A 808 -15.67 11.76 -28.98
N VAL A 809 -14.35 11.89 -29.04
CA VAL A 809 -13.50 12.05 -27.85
C VAL A 809 -13.79 13.41 -27.20
N TYR A 810 -14.26 13.39 -25.94
CA TYR A 810 -14.57 14.61 -25.19
C TYR A 810 -13.73 14.74 -23.90
N ARG A 811 -13.07 13.67 -23.46
CA ARG A 811 -12.11 13.67 -22.34
C ARG A 811 -10.97 12.69 -22.60
N ILE A 812 -9.90 12.83 -21.84
CA ILE A 812 -8.74 11.93 -21.86
C ILE A 812 -8.48 11.48 -20.43
N ALA A 813 -8.47 10.17 -20.22
CA ALA A 813 -8.17 9.55 -18.94
C ALA A 813 -6.82 8.83 -19.04
N GLY A 814 -6.12 8.71 -17.92
CA GLY A 814 -4.87 7.95 -17.88
C GLY A 814 -4.53 7.43 -16.50
N VAL A 815 -3.55 6.53 -16.50
CA VAL A 815 -3.05 5.80 -15.35
C VAL A 815 -1.54 5.89 -15.38
N ALA A 816 -0.96 6.45 -14.31
CA ALA A 816 0.48 6.55 -14.13
C ALA A 816 0.92 5.68 -12.95
N GLU A 817 1.78 4.70 -13.24
CA GLU A 817 2.32 3.72 -12.29
C GLU A 817 3.73 4.14 -11.85
N ASP A 818 4.02 4.10 -10.55
CA ASP A 818 5.39 4.23 -10.05
C ASP A 818 6.14 2.91 -10.23
N ILE A 819 7.01 2.87 -11.24
CA ILE A 819 7.85 1.70 -11.55
C ILE A 819 9.23 1.80 -10.92
N THR A 820 9.46 2.73 -9.98
CA THR A 820 10.76 2.94 -9.34
C THR A 820 11.25 1.70 -8.63
N GLU A 821 10.40 1.01 -7.86
CA GLU A 821 10.79 -0.25 -7.22
C GLU A 821 11.09 -1.33 -8.25
N ARG A 822 10.34 -1.40 -9.35
CA ARG A 822 10.60 -2.38 -10.41
C ARG A 822 11.97 -2.15 -11.07
N ILE A 823 12.32 -0.89 -11.36
CA ILE A 823 13.64 -0.55 -11.91
C ILE A 823 14.74 -0.77 -10.87
N ARG A 824 14.50 -0.41 -9.60
CA ARG A 824 15.45 -0.67 -8.50
C ARG A 824 15.67 -2.16 -8.30
N LEU A 825 14.63 -2.98 -8.25
CA LEU A 825 14.75 -4.44 -8.12
C LEU A 825 15.46 -5.06 -9.33
N ALA A 826 15.22 -4.56 -10.53
CA ALA A 826 15.95 -5.00 -11.72
C ALA A 826 17.44 -4.61 -11.65
N GLU A 827 17.75 -3.40 -11.18
CA GLU A 827 19.12 -2.93 -10.97
C GLU A 827 19.80 -3.62 -9.79
N ASP A 828 19.09 -3.86 -8.68
CA ASP A 828 19.55 -4.61 -7.51
C ASP A 828 19.80 -6.06 -7.88
N ARG A 829 18.94 -6.67 -8.70
CA ARG A 829 19.19 -7.99 -9.27
C ARG A 829 20.42 -7.99 -10.16
N LYS A 830 20.58 -6.99 -11.04
CA LYS A 830 21.78 -6.87 -11.88
C LYS A 830 23.05 -6.60 -11.07
N ASN A 831 22.94 -5.83 -9.99
CA ASN A 831 24.02 -5.56 -9.04
C ASN A 831 24.33 -6.80 -8.20
N LEU A 832 23.32 -7.57 -7.81
CA LEU A 832 23.47 -8.83 -7.10
C LEU A 832 24.07 -9.88 -8.02
N GLU A 833 23.63 -9.98 -9.28
CA GLU A 833 24.26 -10.80 -10.33
C GLU A 833 25.71 -10.36 -10.56
N ALA A 834 26.00 -9.05 -10.58
CA ALA A 834 27.36 -8.54 -10.66
C ALA A 834 28.18 -8.84 -9.40
N GLN A 835 27.59 -8.78 -8.21
CA GLN A 835 28.21 -9.17 -6.94
C GLN A 835 28.45 -10.67 -6.87
N LEU A 836 27.53 -11.48 -7.40
CA LEU A 836 27.62 -12.93 -7.47
C LEU A 836 28.68 -13.33 -8.50
N HIS A 837 28.73 -12.66 -9.64
CA HIS A 837 29.83 -12.76 -10.60
C HIS A 837 31.17 -12.25 -10.02
N GLN A 838 31.15 -11.25 -9.14
CA GLN A 838 32.34 -10.78 -8.41
C GLN A 838 32.75 -11.78 -7.31
N ALA A 839 31.81 -12.43 -6.65
CA ALA A 839 32.05 -13.52 -5.70
C ALA A 839 32.61 -14.75 -6.42
N GLN A 840 32.08 -15.12 -7.59
CA GLN A 840 32.63 -16.14 -8.48
C GLN A 840 34.04 -15.76 -8.98
N LYS A 841 34.32 -14.47 -9.22
CA LYS A 841 35.69 -14.00 -9.49
C LYS A 841 36.61 -14.14 -8.28
N LEU A 842 36.11 -13.87 -7.06
CA LEU A 842 36.85 -14.08 -5.82
C LEU A 842 37.11 -15.56 -5.54
N GLU A 843 36.15 -16.43 -5.86
CA GLU A 843 36.25 -17.90 -5.85
C GLU A 843 37.34 -18.38 -6.82
N SER A 844 37.33 -17.88 -8.07
CA SER A 844 38.40 -18.11 -9.05
C SER A 844 39.77 -17.59 -8.58
N LEU A 845 39.78 -16.48 -7.83
CA LEU A 845 40.98 -15.94 -7.17
C LEU A 845 41.48 -16.88 -6.05
N GLY A 846 40.58 -17.54 -5.32
CA GLY A 846 40.92 -18.56 -4.33
C GLY A 846 41.62 -19.77 -4.96
N THR A 847 41.17 -20.22 -6.13
CA THR A 847 41.83 -21.29 -6.90
C THR A 847 43.21 -20.86 -7.41
N LEU A 848 43.35 -19.61 -7.88
CA LEU A 848 44.64 -19.04 -8.32
C LEU A 848 45.59 -18.78 -7.15
N ALA A 849 45.08 -18.46 -5.95
CA ALA A 849 45.88 -18.22 -4.76
C ALA A 849 46.70 -19.47 -4.35
N SER A 850 46.18 -20.67 -4.60
CA SER A 850 46.92 -21.92 -4.38
C SER A 850 48.13 -22.05 -5.33
N GLY A 851 47.97 -21.71 -6.61
CA GLY A 851 49.06 -21.69 -7.58
C GLY A 851 50.11 -20.60 -7.29
N ILE A 852 49.65 -19.42 -6.88
CA ILE A 852 50.51 -18.31 -6.48
C ILE A 852 51.31 -18.67 -5.21
N ALA A 853 50.68 -19.29 -4.22
CA ALA A 853 51.35 -19.73 -3.00
C ALA A 853 52.45 -20.75 -3.29
N HIS A 854 52.21 -21.69 -4.22
CA HIS A 854 53.20 -22.65 -4.67
C HIS A 854 54.41 -21.96 -5.34
N ASP A 855 54.17 -20.97 -6.20
CA ASP A 855 55.23 -20.25 -6.89
C ASP A 855 56.06 -19.37 -5.94
N PHE A 856 55.43 -18.76 -4.94
CA PHE A 856 56.13 -18.06 -3.86
C PHE A 856 56.99 -19.00 -3.03
N ASN A 857 56.46 -20.16 -2.64
CA ASN A 857 57.20 -21.15 -1.88
C ASN A 857 58.44 -21.62 -2.64
N ASN A 858 58.33 -21.86 -3.96
CA ASN A 858 59.47 -22.24 -4.79
C ASN A 858 60.58 -21.18 -4.82
N ILE A 859 60.20 -19.91 -4.89
CA ILE A 859 61.16 -18.79 -4.86
C ILE A 859 61.83 -18.71 -3.48
N LEU A 860 61.04 -18.82 -2.40
CA LEU A 860 61.54 -18.80 -1.04
C LEU A 860 62.47 -19.98 -0.73
N THR A 861 62.17 -21.18 -1.22
CA THR A 861 63.02 -22.36 -1.07
C THR A 861 64.39 -22.15 -1.71
N ILE A 862 64.47 -21.51 -2.88
CA ILE A 862 65.74 -21.19 -3.54
C ILE A 862 66.51 -20.14 -2.73
N ILE A 863 65.84 -19.08 -2.27
CA ILE A 863 66.47 -18.01 -1.46
C ILE A 863 67.04 -18.59 -0.16
N ILE A 864 66.22 -19.33 0.59
CA ILE A 864 66.60 -19.93 1.87
C ILE A 864 67.68 -20.99 1.67
N GLY A 865 67.53 -21.88 0.68
CA GLY A 865 68.48 -22.95 0.41
C GLY A 865 69.88 -22.43 0.06
N HIS A 866 69.98 -21.44 -0.82
CA HIS A 866 71.27 -20.82 -1.14
C HIS A 866 71.82 -19.94 -0.01
N ALA A 867 70.96 -19.30 0.79
CA ALA A 867 71.39 -18.56 1.98
C ALA A 867 71.99 -19.49 3.04
N SER A 868 71.37 -20.64 3.30
CA SER A 868 71.91 -21.66 4.21
C SER A 868 73.22 -22.28 3.71
N LEU A 869 73.41 -22.41 2.38
CA LEU A 869 74.69 -22.85 1.80
C LEU A 869 75.80 -21.80 1.96
N LEU A 870 75.45 -20.51 1.88
CA LEU A 870 76.39 -19.42 2.16
C LEU A 870 76.82 -19.40 3.64
N GLU A 871 75.92 -19.66 4.58
CA GLU A 871 76.27 -19.78 6.01
C GLU A 871 77.22 -20.94 6.31
N ARG A 872 77.14 -22.04 5.55
CA ARG A 872 77.94 -23.24 5.76
C ARG A 872 79.27 -23.24 4.99
N SER A 873 79.42 -22.38 3.99
CA SER A 873 80.58 -22.34 3.10
C SER A 873 81.72 -21.50 3.68
N LYS A 874 82.82 -22.15 4.07
CA LYS A 874 84.10 -21.47 4.32
C LYS A 874 84.96 -21.49 3.04
N ALA A 875 85.14 -20.30 2.45
CA ALA A 875 86.30 -19.88 1.67
C ALA A 875 86.52 -20.38 0.22
N ASP A 876 85.46 -20.58 -0.58
CA ASP A 876 85.59 -20.52 -2.05
C ASP A 876 84.82 -19.32 -2.64
N PRO A 877 85.50 -18.29 -3.18
CA PRO A 877 84.88 -17.12 -3.79
C PRO A 877 83.92 -17.45 -4.95
N LEU A 878 84.19 -18.55 -5.67
CA LEU A 878 83.35 -18.96 -6.80
C LEU A 878 82.00 -19.51 -6.33
N THR A 879 82.01 -20.30 -5.26
CA THR A 879 80.81 -20.86 -4.63
C THR A 879 79.96 -19.76 -3.97
N ILE A 880 80.58 -18.77 -3.33
CA ILE A 880 79.87 -17.62 -2.77
C ILE A 880 79.16 -16.85 -3.88
N LYS A 881 79.89 -16.48 -4.94
CA LYS A 881 79.33 -15.74 -6.08
C LYS A 881 78.14 -16.47 -6.71
N LYS A 882 78.28 -17.77 -6.96
CA LYS A 882 77.22 -18.60 -7.56
C LYS A 882 75.95 -18.65 -6.70
N ASN A 883 76.09 -18.79 -5.38
CA ASN A 883 74.94 -18.83 -4.47
C ASN A 883 74.29 -17.45 -4.31
N THR A 884 75.06 -16.37 -4.25
CA THR A 884 74.52 -15.00 -4.20
C THR A 884 73.78 -14.64 -5.49
N GLU A 885 74.30 -15.05 -6.66
CA GLU A 885 73.61 -14.89 -7.96
C GLU A 885 72.28 -15.64 -8.00
N ALA A 886 72.22 -16.86 -7.43
CA ALA A 886 70.98 -17.63 -7.35
C ALA A 886 69.92 -16.98 -6.44
N ILE A 887 70.33 -16.40 -5.31
CA ILE A 887 69.44 -15.65 -4.40
C ILE A 887 68.90 -14.38 -5.08
N ILE A 888 69.78 -13.59 -5.70
CA ILE A 888 69.37 -12.37 -6.42
C ILE A 888 68.41 -12.73 -7.57
N GLY A 889 68.71 -13.77 -8.34
CA GLY A 889 67.84 -14.24 -9.41
C GLY A 889 66.47 -14.71 -8.92
N ALA A 890 66.39 -15.37 -7.76
CA ALA A 890 65.13 -15.75 -7.14
C ALA A 890 64.34 -14.54 -6.61
N GLY A 891 65.02 -13.58 -5.98
CA GLY A 891 64.41 -12.32 -5.52
C GLY A 891 63.81 -11.49 -6.66
N MET A 892 64.51 -11.41 -7.80
CA MET A 892 63.99 -10.73 -9.00
C MET A 892 62.73 -11.43 -9.57
N ARG A 893 62.71 -12.76 -9.61
CA ARG A 893 61.50 -13.52 -10.01
C ARG A 893 60.33 -13.27 -9.07
N GLY A 894 60.58 -13.16 -7.76
CA GLY A 894 59.54 -12.81 -6.77
C GLY A 894 58.97 -11.42 -7.00
N ALA A 895 59.81 -10.44 -7.31
CA ALA A 895 59.38 -9.08 -7.62
C ALA A 895 58.52 -9.02 -8.90
N ASP A 896 58.88 -9.77 -9.94
CA ASP A 896 58.09 -9.85 -11.19
C ASP A 896 56.73 -10.53 -10.96
N LEU A 897 56.68 -11.59 -10.15
CA LEU A 897 55.43 -12.27 -9.79
C LEU A 897 54.48 -11.34 -9.01
N VAL A 898 55.00 -10.59 -8.04
CA VAL A 898 54.24 -9.56 -7.30
C VAL A 898 53.71 -8.49 -8.25
N LYS A 899 54.53 -8.05 -9.22
CA LYS A 899 54.14 -7.04 -10.20
C LYS A 899 53.04 -7.53 -11.14
N GLN A 900 53.09 -8.80 -11.57
CA GLN A 900 52.03 -9.42 -12.36
C GLN A 900 50.73 -9.56 -11.55
N MET A 901 50.80 -10.00 -10.29
CA MET A 901 49.66 -10.03 -9.37
C MET A 901 49.02 -8.66 -9.17
N LEU A 902 49.83 -7.63 -8.91
CA LEU A 902 49.34 -6.25 -8.71
C LEU A 902 48.75 -5.65 -10.00
N THR A 903 49.25 -6.06 -11.16
CA THR A 903 48.68 -5.66 -12.46
C THR A 903 47.33 -6.32 -12.71
N PHE A 904 47.16 -7.57 -12.26
CA PHE A 904 45.89 -8.30 -12.33
C PHE A 904 44.87 -7.81 -11.27
N ALA A 905 45.33 -7.42 -10.08
CA ALA A 905 44.49 -6.94 -8.98
C ALA A 905 44.09 -5.45 -9.10
N ARG A 906 44.86 -4.62 -9.81
CA ARG A 906 44.49 -3.22 -10.06
C ARG A 906 43.46 -3.15 -11.18
N LYS A 907 42.39 -2.39 -10.95
CA LYS A 907 41.64 -1.69 -12.02
C LYS A 907 42.64 -0.81 -12.78
N ALA A 908 43.23 -1.31 -13.86
CA ALA A 908 43.86 -0.43 -14.81
C ALA A 908 42.72 0.18 -15.63
N ASP A 909 42.48 1.48 -15.45
CA ASP A 909 41.80 2.26 -16.48
C ASP A 909 42.52 1.97 -17.79
N VAL A 910 41.79 1.41 -18.75
CA VAL A 910 42.34 1.04 -20.06
C VAL A 910 42.72 2.33 -20.76
N MET A 911 43.99 2.71 -20.67
CA MET A 911 44.54 3.72 -21.57
C MET A 911 44.63 3.11 -22.96
N ILE A 912 43.68 3.48 -23.81
CA ILE A 912 43.69 3.13 -25.23
C ILE A 912 44.74 4.00 -25.90
N GLU A 913 45.91 3.43 -26.16
CA GLU A 913 46.94 4.05 -26.98
C GLU A 913 47.04 3.37 -28.35
N ALA A 914 47.34 4.15 -29.39
CA ALA A 914 47.46 3.64 -30.75
C ALA A 914 48.76 2.83 -30.89
N VAL A 915 48.65 1.50 -30.86
CA VAL A 915 49.81 0.60 -30.98
C VAL A 915 49.99 0.11 -32.41
N ARG A 916 51.25 -0.01 -32.86
CA ARG A 916 51.58 -0.66 -34.12
C ARG A 916 51.47 -2.17 -33.95
N LEU A 917 50.39 -2.74 -34.48
CA LEU A 917 50.07 -4.17 -34.39
C LEU A 917 51.26 -5.07 -34.76
N ASN A 918 52.06 -4.67 -35.76
CA ASN A 918 53.22 -5.45 -36.21
C ASN A 918 54.31 -5.62 -35.15
N ASP A 919 54.45 -4.68 -34.22
CA ASP A 919 55.46 -4.76 -33.17
C ASP A 919 55.01 -5.72 -32.06
N ILE A 920 53.72 -5.67 -31.68
CA ILE A 920 53.10 -6.65 -30.77
C ILE A 920 53.16 -8.05 -31.36
N VAL A 921 52.83 -8.22 -32.64
CA VAL A 921 52.87 -9.53 -33.30
C VAL A 921 54.29 -10.09 -33.31
N LYS A 922 55.31 -9.27 -33.58
CA LYS A 922 56.71 -9.72 -33.49
C LYS A 922 57.11 -10.14 -32.07
N GLU A 923 56.63 -9.43 -31.07
CA GLU A 923 56.92 -9.72 -29.67
C GLU A 923 56.23 -11.03 -29.22
N ILE A 924 54.96 -11.22 -29.58
CA ILE A 924 54.20 -12.46 -29.34
C ILE A 924 54.84 -13.64 -30.09
N VAL A 925 55.24 -13.47 -31.34
CA VAL A 925 55.94 -14.52 -32.11
C VAL A 925 57.25 -14.89 -31.42
N LYS A 926 58.02 -13.91 -30.93
CA LYS A 926 59.27 -14.16 -30.20
C LYS A 926 59.03 -14.92 -28.89
N LEU A 927 57.93 -14.61 -28.20
CA LEU A 927 57.51 -15.28 -26.97
C LEU A 927 57.07 -16.73 -27.25
N ILE A 928 56.23 -16.96 -28.26
CA ILE A 928 55.81 -18.30 -28.70
C ILE A 928 57.03 -19.17 -29.07
N TYR A 929 58.02 -18.60 -29.78
CA TYR A 929 59.27 -19.31 -30.12
C TYR A 929 60.14 -19.67 -28.91
N GLN A 930 59.98 -18.97 -27.77
CA GLN A 930 60.71 -19.23 -26.54
C GLN A 930 59.94 -20.16 -25.58
N THR A 931 58.60 -20.20 -25.68
CA THR A 931 57.73 -20.97 -24.77
C THR A 931 57.49 -22.41 -25.24
N PHE A 932 57.51 -22.70 -26.55
CA PHE A 932 57.33 -24.07 -27.06
C PHE A 932 58.67 -24.78 -27.31
N PRO A 933 58.87 -26.04 -26.85
CA PRO A 933 60.08 -26.81 -27.13
C PRO A 933 60.26 -27.02 -28.64
N LYS A 934 61.50 -26.90 -29.15
CA LYS A 934 61.85 -27.13 -30.57
C LYS A 934 61.69 -28.60 -31.05
N THR A 935 61.04 -29.44 -30.26
CA THR A 935 60.77 -30.85 -30.56
C THR A 935 59.28 -31.10 -30.46
N ILE A 936 58.54 -30.56 -31.43
CA ILE A 936 57.31 -31.15 -31.98
C ILE A 936 57.48 -31.11 -33.50
#